data_AF-A0A428LP52-F1
#
_entry.id   AF-A0A428LP52-F1
#
_cell.length_a   1.000
_cell.length_b   1.000
_cell.length_c   1.000
_cell.angle_alpha   90.00
_cell.angle_beta   90.00
_cell.angle_gamma   90.00
#
_symmetry.space_group_name_H-M   'P 1'
#
loop_
_entity.id
_entity.type
_entity.pdbx_description
1 polymer ?
#
loop_
_entity_poly.entity_id
_entity_poly.type
_entity_poly.pdbx_seq_one_letter_code
_entity_poly.pdbx_strand_id
1 'polypeptide(L)'
;MRKLMNRTLLSQCVLVALTSFGAQATMTAATPCKDGVTTQTCGLSTYTDGSFYQNPGVTNAIMADATATNIFMDGHRKTGDVQSLTVSGTDMSGHYIQGSNGGTVNITLNNGATVDMIESGNIGATTNTTVTVDSSTLNGENSAGSYEGDKAYMMGSAIYLDPMDKGYHTVNIQNGSALHGSIVSAGADAQNIAMSNSTLDKGGIYAGSDKSDTRITLTNASVDASQSEIAQNIDTLAVKLSDYKPFSDINLDAFGDVAIAMYGKTADSLTMDSSSVTGDVGIINENGTTSLSLTNNSVVKGNITLEGNSMNAILVDNSTVNGAINTSQNSGSTTITMQNNATVNGDITTGAGDDTVVLTNNSHVNGNVDGGDGSDTLSMDAGSSVSGEISQFETVNTTSDNSIAIDKINDATSWSLQNGSTLTAATTGSNALVNMSTDSFVNFGTITGANNAVIVNSITPSAQNQRNVILGTFTTSGSSAPQNYAAATFTNGQQNVENRSGAYNYDNSLNIVAADNAPQTMLAADNSQSWNIEFNSQKGDLASDVQGLVAGLDAAEQAGHQVADDISNHMNQVHLANLLGVQQDGAQVWGDFLYQNGNFSNDVDYKSITQGAQGGVDWTTHLNNGDSVTGGIALAWTRSRVQDTSAGADSFKDSVYGNYYSLYGGWQQALNGRTWGLFADGSFSYGDMRYTLSASNVTGDTSGMTEALNGSTDGSLYMAQARTGVNVLLPGETLLQPYATLGWDQTKANGFSDREVTFADSQVSSWNGGAGVRLTTTLSDLNKNVKVMPWIDARFQKEFSDDTDIQAADYHNTSGHNNTMGIFGAGINATIAHNFTLNTGVYIGTGDVDNDASVQAGMSYSF
;
A
#
# COMPACT_ATOMS: atom_id res chain seq x y z
N MET A 1 107.76 4.01 -7.98
CA MET A 1 107.31 3.64 -6.61
C MET A 1 106.32 4.69 -6.16
N ARG A 2 105.13 4.44 -5.64
CA ARG A 2 104.31 3.26 -5.33
C ARG A 2 103.03 3.92 -4.73
N LYS A 3 101.83 3.56 -5.22
CA LYS A 3 100.50 3.56 -4.53
C LYS A 3 100.09 4.84 -3.74
N LEU A 4 98.91 5.44 -3.85
CA LEU A 4 97.55 4.99 -4.10
C LEU A 4 96.74 6.16 -4.72
N MET A 5 95.94 5.90 -5.74
CA MET A 5 94.73 6.67 -6.05
C MET A 5 93.60 5.67 -6.29
N ASN A 6 92.54 5.82 -5.50
CA ASN A 6 91.30 5.06 -5.59
C ASN A 6 90.64 5.26 -6.96
N ARG A 7 90.37 4.16 -7.68
CA ARG A 7 89.49 4.13 -8.85
C ARG A 7 88.10 3.67 -8.38
N THR A 8 87.08 4.35 -8.89
CA THR A 8 85.69 4.35 -8.44
C THR A 8 84.88 3.15 -8.95
N LEU A 9 83.84 2.80 -8.17
CA LEU A 9 82.85 1.71 -8.40
C LEU A 9 82.20 1.72 -9.80
N LEU A 10 82.15 2.88 -10.47
CA LEU A 10 81.57 3.03 -11.81
C LEU A 10 82.30 2.20 -12.89
N SER A 11 83.57 1.82 -12.68
CA SER A 11 84.33 1.00 -13.64
C SER A 11 84.14 -0.51 -13.49
N GLN A 12 83.51 -0.96 -12.40
CA GLN A 12 83.11 -2.37 -12.21
C GLN A 12 81.68 -2.64 -12.71
N CYS A 13 80.79 -1.64 -12.69
CA CYS A 13 79.42 -1.80 -13.21
C CYS A 13 79.34 -1.87 -14.74
N VAL A 14 80.25 -1.21 -15.48
CA VAL A 14 80.24 -1.27 -16.97
C VAL A 14 80.86 -2.56 -17.50
N LEU A 15 81.71 -3.25 -16.74
CA LEU A 15 82.32 -4.51 -17.16
C LEU A 15 81.48 -5.75 -16.81
N VAL A 16 80.50 -5.63 -15.89
CA VAL A 16 79.49 -6.68 -15.60
C VAL A 16 78.24 -6.52 -16.46
N ALA A 17 77.96 -5.31 -16.97
CA ALA A 17 76.85 -5.06 -17.92
C ALA A 17 77.15 -5.46 -19.38
N LEU A 18 78.40 -5.84 -19.70
CA LEU A 18 78.82 -6.24 -21.06
C LEU A 18 79.22 -7.73 -21.18
N THR A 19 79.09 -8.51 -20.12
CA THR A 19 79.32 -9.98 -20.14
C THR A 19 78.07 -10.83 -19.99
N SER A 20 76.86 -10.24 -19.95
CA SER A 20 75.58 -10.97 -20.08
C SER A 20 75.00 -10.96 -21.50
N PHE A 21 75.62 -10.25 -22.46
CA PHE A 21 75.23 -10.23 -23.88
C PHE A 21 76.12 -11.11 -24.77
N GLY A 22 76.54 -12.27 -24.27
CA GLY A 22 77.56 -13.08 -24.93
C GLY A 22 77.52 -14.56 -24.61
N ALA A 23 76.34 -15.19 -24.64
CA ALA A 23 76.22 -16.63 -24.84
C ALA A 23 75.11 -16.88 -25.86
N GLN A 24 75.48 -16.95 -27.14
CA GLN A 24 74.65 -17.58 -28.15
C GLN A 24 74.57 -19.08 -27.81
N ALA A 25 73.56 -19.45 -27.03
CA ALA A 25 73.07 -20.82 -26.97
C ALA A 25 72.11 -21.02 -28.15
N THR A 26 72.17 -22.21 -28.75
CA THR A 26 71.37 -22.59 -29.91
C THR A 26 69.88 -22.57 -29.58
N MET A 27 69.19 -21.48 -29.93
CA MET A 27 67.73 -21.42 -29.93
C MET A 27 67.19 -22.25 -31.10
N THR A 28 66.33 -23.23 -30.82
CA THR A 28 65.48 -23.82 -31.87
C THR A 28 64.38 -22.83 -32.21
N ALA A 29 64.33 -22.37 -33.46
CA ALA A 29 63.33 -21.41 -33.91
C ALA A 29 61.92 -21.97 -33.71
N ALA A 30 61.04 -21.22 -33.05
CA ALA A 30 59.68 -21.67 -32.76
C ALA A 30 58.83 -21.80 -34.03
N THR A 31 57.96 -22.81 -34.03
CA THR A 31 56.91 -22.96 -35.03
C THR A 31 55.89 -21.82 -34.87
N PRO A 32 55.54 -21.07 -35.94
CA PRO A 32 54.46 -20.07 -35.88
C PRO A 32 53.12 -20.72 -35.56
N CYS A 33 52.31 -20.08 -34.71
CA CYS A 33 50.97 -20.55 -34.42
C CYS A 33 50.04 -20.39 -35.64
N LYS A 34 49.16 -21.36 -35.85
CA LYS A 34 48.08 -21.29 -36.84
C LYS A 34 46.80 -20.83 -36.15
N ASP A 35 46.07 -19.92 -36.79
CA ASP A 35 44.81 -19.42 -36.25
C ASP A 35 43.84 -20.56 -35.92
N GLY A 36 43.34 -20.58 -34.68
CA GLY A 36 42.34 -21.52 -34.18
C GLY A 36 42.83 -22.93 -33.83
N VAL A 37 44.13 -23.24 -33.97
CA VAL A 37 44.68 -24.55 -33.62
C VAL A 37 45.32 -24.49 -32.23
N THR A 38 44.76 -25.17 -31.22
CA THR A 38 45.29 -25.20 -29.84
C THR A 38 45.96 -26.52 -29.45
N THR A 39 46.02 -27.51 -30.35
CA THR A 39 46.48 -28.88 -30.04
C THR A 39 47.97 -29.09 -30.32
N GLN A 40 48.74 -28.03 -30.61
CA GLN A 40 50.16 -28.13 -30.93
C GLN A 40 50.93 -26.95 -30.34
N THR A 41 52.06 -27.24 -29.70
CA THR A 41 52.97 -26.24 -29.16
C THR A 41 53.55 -25.34 -30.27
N CYS A 42 53.43 -24.02 -30.11
CA CYS A 42 53.87 -23.02 -31.09
C CYS A 42 54.13 -21.67 -30.41
N GLY A 43 54.90 -20.79 -31.05
CA GLY A 43 55.20 -19.44 -30.53
C GLY A 43 56.17 -19.40 -29.33
N LEU A 44 56.62 -20.56 -28.85
CA LEU A 44 57.53 -20.74 -27.70
C LEU A 44 58.86 -21.35 -28.15
N SER A 45 59.97 -20.91 -27.55
CA SER A 45 61.29 -21.53 -27.68
C SER A 45 61.76 -22.08 -26.33
N THR A 46 62.33 -23.29 -26.33
CA THR A 46 62.94 -23.88 -25.14
C THR A 46 64.34 -23.33 -24.90
N TYR A 47 64.68 -23.08 -23.63
CA TYR A 47 65.98 -22.56 -23.20
C TYR A 47 66.82 -23.64 -22.50
N THR A 48 68.06 -23.31 -22.13
CA THR A 48 69.04 -24.29 -21.64
C THR A 48 68.70 -24.91 -20.28
N ASP A 49 67.87 -24.23 -19.49
CA ASP A 49 67.29 -24.67 -18.21
C ASP A 49 66.06 -25.58 -18.41
N GLY A 50 65.57 -25.72 -19.64
CA GLY A 50 64.37 -26.47 -19.98
C GLY A 50 63.11 -25.61 -20.05
N SER A 51 63.15 -24.36 -19.56
CA SER A 51 62.01 -23.44 -19.58
C SER A 51 61.64 -22.98 -20.98
N PHE A 52 60.38 -22.57 -21.14
CA PHE A 52 59.84 -22.08 -22.40
C PHE A 52 59.68 -20.57 -22.38
N TYR A 53 60.10 -19.91 -23.45
CA TYR A 53 60.00 -18.46 -23.60
C TYR A 53 59.13 -18.12 -24.80
N GLN A 54 58.16 -17.23 -24.62
CA GLN A 54 57.45 -16.63 -25.74
C GLN A 54 58.41 -15.79 -26.56
N ASN A 55 58.45 -16.07 -27.86
CA ASN A 55 59.42 -15.41 -28.73
C ASN A 55 59.17 -13.89 -28.81
N PRO A 56 60.23 -13.07 -28.83
CA PRO A 56 60.09 -11.63 -28.98
C PRO A 56 59.24 -11.25 -30.22
N GLY A 57 58.23 -10.40 -30.00
CA GLY A 57 57.33 -9.94 -31.06
C GLY A 57 56.23 -10.92 -31.49
N VAL A 58 56.15 -12.12 -30.90
CA VAL A 58 55.03 -13.05 -31.13
C VAL A 58 53.82 -12.62 -30.31
N THR A 59 52.64 -12.55 -30.94
CA THR A 59 51.38 -12.21 -30.27
C THR A 59 50.71 -13.42 -29.64
N ASN A 60 50.71 -14.58 -30.30
CA ASN A 60 50.02 -15.79 -29.81
C ASN A 60 51.01 -16.95 -29.64
N ALA A 61 50.97 -17.59 -28.48
CA ALA A 61 51.75 -18.77 -28.13
C ALA A 61 50.83 -19.86 -27.55
N ILE A 62 51.13 -21.13 -27.84
CA ILE A 62 50.39 -22.28 -27.33
C ILE A 62 51.37 -23.29 -26.76
N MET A 63 51.06 -23.82 -25.59
CA MET A 63 51.66 -25.01 -25.01
C MET A 63 50.63 -26.14 -25.02
N ALA A 64 50.93 -27.23 -25.71
CA ALA A 64 50.08 -28.41 -25.80
C ALA A 64 50.88 -29.72 -25.69
N ASP A 65 52.12 -29.63 -25.20
CA ASP A 65 52.91 -30.80 -24.87
C ASP A 65 52.28 -31.51 -23.66
N ALA A 66 52.49 -32.82 -23.51
CA ALA A 66 51.92 -33.57 -22.38
C ALA A 66 52.42 -33.03 -21.02
N THR A 67 53.67 -32.56 -20.98
CA THR A 67 54.32 -31.99 -19.80
C THR A 67 55.16 -30.79 -20.21
N ALA A 68 55.22 -29.74 -19.38
CA ALA A 68 56.12 -28.61 -19.58
C ALA A 68 56.65 -28.07 -18.24
N THR A 69 57.79 -27.38 -18.30
CA THR A 69 58.36 -26.64 -17.16
C THR A 69 57.92 -25.17 -17.21
N ASN A 70 58.57 -24.27 -16.46
CA ASN A 70 58.22 -22.85 -16.39
C ASN A 70 58.06 -22.21 -17.79
N ILE A 71 57.05 -21.34 -17.93
CA ILE A 71 56.79 -20.56 -19.15
C ILE A 71 56.96 -19.07 -18.83
N PHE A 72 57.78 -18.38 -19.62
CA PHE A 72 58.03 -16.94 -19.51
C PHE A 72 57.50 -16.22 -20.76
N MET A 73 56.59 -15.27 -20.57
CA MET A 73 56.15 -14.37 -21.65
C MET A 73 57.18 -13.25 -21.88
N ASP A 74 57.20 -12.64 -23.07
CA ASP A 74 58.19 -11.61 -23.41
C ASP A 74 57.96 -10.32 -22.59
N GLY A 75 58.81 -10.08 -21.59
CA GLY A 75 58.62 -9.13 -20.50
C GLY A 75 58.77 -7.62 -20.81
N HIS A 76 58.95 -7.21 -22.07
CA HIS A 76 59.20 -5.81 -22.43
C HIS A 76 58.23 -5.28 -23.50
N ARG A 77 56.95 -5.17 -23.16
CA ARG A 77 55.92 -4.67 -24.09
C ARG A 77 55.58 -3.20 -23.87
N LYS A 78 55.29 -2.52 -24.98
CA LYS A 78 54.84 -1.13 -24.97
C LYS A 78 53.32 -1.08 -24.82
N THR A 79 52.81 0.07 -24.43
CA THR A 79 51.36 0.36 -24.45
C THR A 79 50.79 0.06 -25.84
N GLY A 80 49.75 -0.79 -25.90
CA GLY A 80 49.08 -1.21 -27.13
C GLY A 80 49.58 -2.54 -27.72
N ASP A 81 50.72 -3.08 -27.25
CA ASP A 81 51.16 -4.42 -27.63
C ASP A 81 50.29 -5.48 -26.94
N VAL A 82 50.01 -6.59 -27.62
CA VAL A 82 49.22 -7.72 -27.10
C VAL A 82 50.04 -9.00 -27.13
N GLN A 83 49.93 -9.79 -26.05
CA GLN A 83 50.44 -11.14 -25.94
C GLN A 83 49.38 -12.08 -25.39
N SER A 84 49.34 -13.29 -25.94
CA SER A 84 48.42 -14.34 -25.55
C SER A 84 49.16 -15.67 -25.44
N LEU A 85 48.97 -16.38 -24.33
CA LEU A 85 49.44 -17.74 -24.08
C LEU A 85 48.24 -18.66 -23.81
N THR A 86 48.15 -19.78 -24.51
CA THR A 86 47.20 -20.85 -24.19
C THR A 86 47.94 -22.12 -23.78
N VAL A 87 47.64 -22.65 -22.60
CA VAL A 87 48.14 -23.94 -22.10
C VAL A 87 46.98 -24.94 -22.16
N SER A 88 47.12 -26.00 -22.95
CA SER A 88 46.03 -26.92 -23.28
C SER A 88 46.38 -28.36 -22.96
N GLY A 89 45.78 -28.91 -21.89
CA GLY A 89 45.99 -30.29 -21.45
C GLY A 89 47.42 -30.64 -21.02
N THR A 90 48.25 -29.63 -20.78
CA THR A 90 49.64 -29.79 -20.34
C THR A 90 49.72 -29.88 -18.81
N ASP A 91 50.50 -30.84 -18.31
CA ASP A 91 50.86 -30.91 -16.89
C ASP A 91 52.15 -30.12 -16.62
N MET A 92 52.02 -29.07 -15.82
CA MET A 92 53.08 -28.20 -15.32
C MET A 92 53.10 -28.19 -13.78
N SER A 93 52.71 -29.29 -13.13
CA SER A 93 52.83 -29.42 -11.68
C SER A 93 54.29 -29.22 -11.22
N GLY A 94 54.52 -28.40 -10.20
CA GLY A 94 55.86 -27.98 -9.77
C GLY A 94 56.40 -26.74 -10.51
N HIS A 95 55.64 -26.17 -11.45
CA HIS A 95 56.08 -25.11 -12.36
C HIS A 95 55.04 -23.98 -12.50
N TYR A 96 55.48 -22.84 -13.02
CA TYR A 96 54.67 -21.63 -13.06
C TYR A 96 54.72 -20.90 -14.41
N ILE A 97 53.79 -19.95 -14.57
CA ILE A 97 53.74 -19.05 -15.72
C ILE A 97 54.05 -17.64 -15.24
N GLN A 98 55.04 -17.01 -15.87
CA GLN A 98 55.34 -15.60 -15.69
C GLN A 98 54.86 -14.81 -16.92
N GLY A 99 53.81 -14.01 -16.71
CA GLY A 99 53.29 -13.03 -17.65
C GLY A 99 54.25 -11.87 -17.89
N SER A 100 53.97 -11.06 -18.90
CA SER A 100 54.84 -9.94 -19.25
C SER A 100 54.57 -8.68 -18.42
N ASN A 101 55.51 -7.74 -18.47
CA ASN A 101 55.38 -6.43 -17.86
C ASN A 101 55.08 -5.38 -18.95
N GLY A 102 53.94 -4.70 -18.84
CA GLY A 102 53.44 -3.70 -19.80
C GLY A 102 52.59 -4.29 -20.95
N GLY A 103 51.76 -3.45 -21.56
CA GLY A 103 50.91 -3.86 -22.70
C GLY A 103 49.67 -4.65 -22.27
N THR A 104 49.21 -5.60 -23.08
CA THR A 104 48.11 -6.52 -22.76
C THR A 104 48.60 -7.97 -22.74
N VAL A 105 48.24 -8.70 -21.68
CA VAL A 105 48.61 -10.09 -21.43
C VAL A 105 47.36 -10.94 -21.29
N ASN A 106 47.23 -11.98 -22.09
CA ASN A 106 46.17 -12.97 -21.97
C ASN A 106 46.78 -14.34 -21.68
N ILE A 107 46.36 -15.00 -20.61
CA ILE A 107 46.80 -16.35 -20.27
C ILE A 107 45.55 -17.23 -20.15
N THR A 108 45.52 -18.35 -20.87
CA THR A 108 44.38 -19.28 -20.86
C THR A 108 44.87 -20.69 -20.55
N LEU A 109 44.33 -21.30 -19.49
CA LEU A 109 44.51 -22.72 -19.17
C LEU A 109 43.23 -23.45 -19.54
N ASN A 110 43.33 -24.50 -20.35
CA ASN A 110 42.16 -25.30 -20.73
C ASN A 110 42.47 -26.79 -20.90
N ASN A 111 41.41 -27.57 -21.13
CA ASN A 111 41.47 -29.01 -21.44
C ASN A 111 42.21 -29.83 -20.37
N GLY A 112 42.03 -29.52 -19.08
CA GLY A 112 42.68 -30.25 -17.99
C GLY A 112 44.14 -29.88 -17.80
N ALA A 113 44.56 -28.67 -18.17
CA ALA A 113 45.90 -28.18 -17.87
C ALA A 113 46.11 -28.05 -16.35
N THR A 114 47.31 -28.34 -15.89
CA THR A 114 47.71 -28.18 -14.49
C THR A 114 48.93 -27.28 -14.42
N VAL A 115 48.91 -26.27 -13.56
CA VAL A 115 50.04 -25.33 -13.30
C VAL A 115 50.07 -25.07 -11.79
N ASP A 116 51.19 -24.71 -11.19
CA ASP A 116 51.17 -24.31 -9.78
C ASP A 116 50.63 -22.89 -9.61
N MET A 117 51.22 -21.92 -10.31
CA MET A 117 50.83 -20.52 -10.16
C MET A 117 51.05 -19.69 -11.44
N ILE A 118 50.34 -18.56 -11.50
CA ILE A 118 50.47 -17.54 -12.54
C ILE A 118 50.84 -16.21 -11.87
N GLU A 119 51.87 -15.54 -12.37
CA GLU A 119 52.19 -14.17 -11.98
C GLU A 119 52.23 -13.24 -13.19
N SER A 120 51.87 -11.96 -13.04
CA SER A 120 51.96 -10.96 -14.12
C SER A 120 51.93 -9.54 -13.56
N GLY A 121 52.38 -8.57 -14.35
CA GLY A 121 52.44 -7.16 -13.97
C GLY A 121 53.72 -6.80 -13.23
N ASN A 122 53.92 -5.50 -13.04
CA ASN A 122 55.07 -4.99 -12.32
C ASN A 122 54.82 -3.58 -11.77
N ILE A 123 55.49 -3.26 -10.67
CA ILE A 123 55.51 -1.95 -10.04
C ILE A 123 55.61 -0.78 -11.05
N GLY A 124 54.56 0.03 -11.10
CA GLY A 124 54.51 1.26 -11.88
C GLY A 124 54.32 1.09 -13.39
N ALA A 125 54.27 -0.15 -13.90
CA ALA A 125 53.90 -0.47 -15.28
C ALA A 125 52.38 -0.33 -15.49
N THR A 126 51.94 -0.50 -16.75
CA THR A 126 50.52 -0.58 -17.11
C THR A 126 50.35 -1.84 -17.95
N THR A 127 49.94 -2.91 -17.29
CA THR A 127 49.77 -4.26 -17.83
C THR A 127 48.32 -4.67 -17.71
N ASN A 128 47.62 -4.65 -18.82
CA ASN A 128 46.24 -5.11 -18.91
C ASN A 128 46.23 -6.64 -18.94
N THR A 129 45.90 -7.28 -17.83
CA THR A 129 46.05 -8.74 -17.67
C THR A 129 44.69 -9.43 -17.68
N THR A 130 44.54 -10.47 -18.51
CA THR A 130 43.42 -11.40 -18.49
C THR A 130 43.93 -12.82 -18.25
N VAL A 131 43.44 -13.46 -17.19
CA VAL A 131 43.68 -14.88 -16.90
C VAL A 131 42.36 -15.63 -17.04
N THR A 132 42.35 -16.73 -17.79
CA THR A 132 41.20 -17.63 -17.91
C THR A 132 41.61 -19.05 -17.58
N VAL A 133 40.95 -19.66 -16.61
CA VAL A 133 41.15 -21.05 -16.19
C VAL A 133 39.86 -21.80 -16.44
N ASP A 134 39.89 -22.72 -17.40
CA ASP A 134 38.72 -23.43 -17.90
C ASP A 134 38.94 -24.94 -17.79
N SER A 135 38.16 -25.61 -16.93
CA SER A 135 38.31 -27.06 -16.68
C SER A 135 39.77 -27.46 -16.41
N SER A 136 40.46 -26.69 -15.55
CA SER A 136 41.90 -26.80 -15.32
C SER A 136 42.25 -26.57 -13.85
N THR A 137 43.49 -26.90 -13.45
CA THR A 137 43.93 -26.86 -12.05
C THR A 137 45.12 -25.90 -11.85
N LEU A 138 45.02 -25.07 -10.81
CA LEU A 138 46.13 -24.30 -10.27
C LEU A 138 46.46 -24.79 -8.85
N ASN A 139 47.68 -25.24 -8.58
CA ASN A 139 48.03 -25.85 -7.28
C ASN A 139 48.39 -24.85 -6.16
N GLY A 140 48.54 -23.56 -6.49
CA GLY A 140 49.04 -22.55 -5.56
C GLY A 140 50.56 -22.55 -5.44
N GLU A 141 51.12 -21.42 -5.00
CA GLU A 141 52.54 -21.35 -4.61
C GLU A 141 52.81 -22.32 -3.45
N ASN A 142 53.97 -22.99 -3.48
CA ASN A 142 54.33 -23.99 -2.50
C ASN A 142 55.83 -23.92 -2.23
N SER A 143 56.20 -23.66 -0.98
CA SER A 143 57.60 -23.59 -0.52
C SER A 143 58.45 -24.85 -0.78
N ALA A 144 57.83 -26.01 -1.03
CA ALA A 144 58.51 -27.24 -1.44
C ALA A 144 58.74 -27.35 -2.97
N GLY A 145 58.19 -26.43 -3.75
CA GLY A 145 58.35 -26.32 -5.21
C GLY A 145 59.75 -25.84 -5.59
N SER A 146 60.23 -26.27 -6.77
CA SER A 146 61.52 -25.82 -7.33
C SER A 146 61.28 -24.64 -8.29
N TYR A 147 60.89 -23.49 -7.75
CA TYR A 147 60.67 -22.27 -8.53
C TYR A 147 61.98 -21.52 -8.80
N GLU A 148 62.04 -20.80 -9.92
CA GLU A 148 63.16 -19.89 -10.19
C GLU A 148 62.96 -18.59 -9.42
N GLY A 149 63.82 -18.36 -8.42
CA GLY A 149 63.72 -17.23 -7.50
C GLY A 149 62.86 -17.54 -6.26
N ASP A 150 62.98 -16.70 -5.24
CA ASP A 150 62.15 -16.80 -4.04
C ASP A 150 60.76 -16.24 -4.33
N LYS A 151 59.74 -17.11 -4.23
CA LYS A 151 58.33 -16.81 -4.51
C LYS A 151 57.48 -16.69 -3.25
N ALA A 152 58.08 -16.73 -2.06
CA ALA A 152 57.36 -16.62 -0.79
C ALA A 152 56.56 -15.31 -0.63
N TYR A 153 56.84 -14.28 -1.44
CA TYR A 153 56.03 -13.04 -1.44
C TYR A 153 54.60 -13.27 -1.94
N MET A 154 54.34 -14.34 -2.71
CA MET A 154 53.01 -14.70 -3.22
C MET A 154 52.14 -15.37 -2.14
N MET A 155 52.69 -15.80 -1.01
CA MET A 155 51.96 -16.31 0.15
C MET A 155 50.93 -17.39 -0.22
N GLY A 156 51.36 -18.43 -0.96
CA GLY A 156 50.49 -19.52 -1.39
C GLY A 156 49.51 -19.18 -2.54
N SER A 157 49.62 -18.01 -3.18
CA SER A 157 48.68 -17.61 -4.25
C SER A 157 48.79 -18.48 -5.50
N ALA A 158 47.64 -18.83 -6.08
CA ALA A 158 47.52 -19.48 -7.39
C ALA A 158 47.61 -18.48 -8.54
N ILE A 159 47.10 -17.26 -8.31
CA ILE A 159 47.17 -16.15 -9.27
C ILE A 159 47.63 -14.91 -8.50
N TYR A 160 48.75 -14.33 -8.92
CA TYR A 160 49.30 -13.11 -8.34
C TYR A 160 49.50 -12.06 -9.44
N LEU A 161 48.59 -11.11 -9.50
CA LEU A 161 48.69 -9.95 -10.38
C LEU A 161 49.21 -8.80 -9.54
N ASP A 162 50.39 -8.29 -9.90
CA ASP A 162 51.14 -7.32 -9.08
C ASP A 162 50.21 -6.19 -8.61
N PRO A 163 49.99 -6.05 -7.27
CA PRO A 163 49.11 -5.03 -6.69
C PRO A 163 49.43 -3.57 -7.07
N MET A 164 50.61 -3.34 -7.65
CA MET A 164 51.18 -2.03 -7.95
C MET A 164 51.24 -1.76 -9.46
N ASP A 165 50.67 -2.66 -10.27
CA ASP A 165 50.41 -2.42 -11.68
C ASP A 165 49.26 -1.41 -11.86
N LYS A 166 49.29 -0.64 -12.95
CA LYS A 166 48.28 0.40 -13.24
C LYS A 166 47.24 -0.04 -14.28
N GLY A 167 47.37 -1.24 -14.84
CA GLY A 167 46.44 -1.79 -15.82
C GLY A 167 45.24 -2.43 -15.16
N TYR A 168 44.27 -2.82 -16.00
CA TYR A 168 43.12 -3.58 -15.53
C TYR A 168 43.48 -5.06 -15.40
N HIS A 169 42.79 -5.74 -14.49
CA HIS A 169 42.92 -7.18 -14.31
C HIS A 169 41.57 -7.86 -14.50
N THR A 170 41.55 -8.96 -15.24
CA THR A 170 40.39 -9.82 -15.43
C THR A 170 40.77 -11.27 -15.16
N VAL A 171 40.11 -11.92 -14.20
CA VAL A 171 40.34 -13.33 -13.87
C VAL A 171 39.03 -14.09 -14.02
N ASN A 172 39.00 -15.08 -14.91
CA ASN A 172 37.84 -15.92 -15.17
C ASN A 172 38.15 -17.38 -14.83
N ILE A 173 37.50 -17.92 -13.80
CA ILE A 173 37.65 -19.32 -13.38
C ILE A 173 36.33 -20.05 -13.68
N GLN A 174 36.37 -21.08 -14.53
CA GLN A 174 35.14 -21.66 -15.07
C GLN A 174 35.20 -23.18 -15.29
N ASN A 175 34.01 -23.77 -15.43
CA ASN A 175 33.78 -25.14 -15.92
C ASN A 175 34.51 -26.24 -15.14
N GLY A 176 34.38 -26.25 -13.82
CA GLY A 176 34.97 -27.26 -12.94
C GLY A 176 36.45 -27.07 -12.68
N SER A 177 36.94 -25.83 -12.79
CA SER A 177 38.33 -25.51 -12.45
C SER A 177 38.56 -25.56 -10.93
N ALA A 178 39.78 -25.91 -10.53
CA ALA A 178 40.19 -26.01 -9.14
C ALA A 178 41.44 -25.16 -8.87
N LEU A 179 41.34 -24.23 -7.93
CA LEU A 179 42.44 -23.40 -7.45
C LEU A 179 42.76 -23.80 -6.01
N HIS A 180 44.00 -24.15 -5.74
CA HIS A 180 44.49 -24.52 -4.40
C HIS A 180 45.38 -23.42 -3.81
N GLY A 181 44.93 -22.17 -3.93
CA GLY A 181 45.65 -20.98 -3.51
C GLY A 181 44.87 -19.71 -3.83
N SER A 182 45.32 -18.59 -3.27
CA SER A 182 44.65 -17.29 -3.37
C SER A 182 44.69 -16.66 -4.77
N ILE A 183 43.73 -15.78 -5.05
CA ILE A 183 43.79 -14.82 -6.15
C ILE A 183 44.11 -13.45 -5.54
N VAL A 184 45.24 -12.86 -5.94
CA VAL A 184 45.63 -11.49 -5.57
C VAL A 184 45.60 -10.63 -6.82
N SER A 185 44.81 -9.56 -6.80
CA SER A 185 44.61 -8.67 -7.93
C SER A 185 44.31 -7.25 -7.49
N ALA A 186 45.32 -6.38 -7.46
CA ALA A 186 45.11 -4.97 -7.17
C ALA A 186 45.85 -4.07 -8.16
N GLY A 187 45.45 -2.81 -8.25
CA GLY A 187 46.08 -1.86 -9.15
C GLY A 187 45.32 -0.55 -9.27
N ALA A 188 45.65 0.23 -10.29
CA ALA A 188 45.03 1.53 -10.51
C ALA A 188 43.78 1.52 -11.41
N ASP A 189 43.54 0.44 -12.16
CA ASP A 189 42.39 0.32 -13.07
C ASP A 189 41.46 -0.80 -12.59
N ALA A 190 40.43 -1.12 -13.38
CA ALA A 190 39.35 -2.01 -13.00
C ALA A 190 39.85 -3.43 -12.67
N GLN A 191 39.30 -4.01 -11.61
CA GLN A 191 39.62 -5.36 -11.16
C GLN A 191 38.36 -6.22 -11.26
N ASN A 192 38.36 -7.23 -12.14
CA ASN A 192 37.19 -8.06 -12.37
C ASN A 192 37.53 -9.54 -12.19
N ILE A 193 36.96 -10.18 -11.18
CA ILE A 193 37.19 -11.58 -10.84
C ILE A 193 35.86 -12.32 -10.91
N ALA A 194 35.75 -13.30 -11.79
CA ALA A 194 34.57 -14.12 -11.97
C ALA A 194 34.92 -15.60 -11.77
N MET A 195 34.17 -16.28 -10.90
CA MET A 195 34.29 -17.72 -10.69
C MET A 195 32.93 -18.39 -10.89
N SER A 196 32.87 -19.36 -11.80
CA SER A 196 31.64 -20.09 -12.12
C SER A 196 31.85 -21.60 -12.13
N ASN A 197 30.96 -22.35 -11.49
CA ASN A 197 31.00 -23.81 -11.45
C ASN A 197 32.38 -24.36 -11.04
N SER A 198 33.05 -23.73 -10.08
CA SER A 198 34.48 -23.95 -9.78
C SER A 198 34.78 -23.79 -8.28
N THR A 199 35.95 -24.27 -7.86
CA THR A 199 36.36 -24.26 -6.45
C THR A 199 37.70 -23.57 -6.25
N LEU A 200 37.81 -22.77 -5.20
CA LEU A 200 39.04 -22.22 -4.65
C LEU A 200 39.16 -22.69 -3.20
N ASP A 201 40.19 -23.47 -2.89
CA ASP A 201 40.53 -23.87 -1.53
C ASP A 201 41.94 -23.41 -1.15
N LYS A 202 42.26 -23.43 0.15
CA LYS A 202 43.56 -23.00 0.70
C LYS A 202 43.92 -21.56 0.32
N GLY A 203 42.92 -20.74 0.03
CA GLY A 203 43.13 -19.40 -0.48
C GLY A 203 41.88 -18.54 -0.38
N GLY A 204 42.07 -17.24 -0.58
CA GLY A 204 40.98 -16.26 -0.68
C GLY A 204 41.06 -15.44 -1.96
N ILE A 205 40.14 -14.50 -2.12
CA ILE A 205 40.14 -13.52 -3.20
C ILE A 205 40.42 -12.15 -2.62
N TYR A 206 41.54 -11.54 -3.00
CA TYR A 206 41.98 -10.25 -2.48
C TYR A 206 42.12 -9.29 -3.66
N ALA A 207 41.19 -8.34 -3.78
CA ALA A 207 41.10 -7.46 -4.93
C ALA A 207 40.97 -5.99 -4.55
N GLY A 208 41.52 -5.07 -5.35
CA GLY A 208 41.24 -3.66 -5.09
C GLY A 208 41.77 -2.65 -6.11
N SER A 209 41.10 -1.51 -6.18
CA SER A 209 41.43 -0.42 -7.09
C SER A 209 41.30 0.95 -6.46
N ASP A 210 42.22 1.88 -6.72
CA ASP A 210 42.16 3.24 -6.15
C ASP A 210 41.52 4.28 -7.04
N LYS A 211 41.25 3.94 -8.31
CA LYS A 211 40.67 4.87 -9.29
C LYS A 211 39.53 4.28 -10.12
N SER A 212 39.27 2.99 -9.98
CA SER A 212 38.31 2.28 -10.82
C SER A 212 37.53 1.24 -10.00
N ASP A 213 36.63 0.54 -10.67
CA ASP A 213 35.69 -0.36 -10.04
C ASP A 213 36.34 -1.71 -9.70
N THR A 214 35.94 -2.32 -8.58
CA THR A 214 36.31 -3.69 -8.20
C THR A 214 35.06 -4.57 -8.24
N ARG A 215 35.11 -5.66 -8.99
CA ARG A 215 34.00 -6.60 -9.12
C ARG A 215 34.44 -8.04 -8.86
N ILE A 216 33.74 -8.71 -7.97
CA ILE A 216 33.86 -10.15 -7.73
C ILE A 216 32.49 -10.79 -7.97
N THR A 217 32.44 -11.83 -8.80
CA THR A 217 31.22 -12.58 -9.09
C THR A 217 31.44 -14.07 -8.90
N LEU A 218 30.63 -14.68 -8.04
CA LEU A 218 30.64 -16.10 -7.73
C LEU A 218 29.29 -16.71 -8.15
N THR A 219 29.33 -17.69 -9.05
CA THR A 219 28.12 -18.39 -9.55
C THR A 219 28.32 -19.89 -9.47
N ASN A 220 27.55 -20.57 -8.61
CA ASN A 220 27.76 -21.99 -8.31
C ASN A 220 29.23 -22.29 -7.97
N ALA A 221 29.83 -21.47 -7.10
CA ALA A 221 31.25 -21.49 -6.80
C ALA A 221 31.51 -21.62 -5.29
N SER A 222 32.66 -22.19 -4.92
CA SER A 222 33.08 -22.30 -3.51
C SER A 222 34.44 -21.66 -3.28
N VAL A 223 34.55 -20.81 -2.26
CA VAL A 223 35.80 -20.24 -1.74
C VAL A 223 35.99 -20.73 -0.31
N ASP A 224 37.10 -21.40 -0.02
CA ASP A 224 37.45 -21.86 1.32
C ASP A 224 38.84 -21.35 1.73
N ALA A 225 38.84 -20.31 2.56
CA ALA A 225 40.05 -19.65 3.03
C ALA A 225 40.57 -20.19 4.37
N SER A 226 40.00 -21.28 4.90
CA SER A 226 40.41 -21.84 6.20
C SER A 226 41.90 -22.22 6.29
N GLN A 227 42.52 -22.51 5.14
CA GLN A 227 43.95 -22.82 5.02
C GLN A 227 44.72 -21.75 4.22
N SER A 228 44.12 -20.58 3.99
CA SER A 228 44.76 -19.46 3.28
C SER A 228 45.87 -18.87 4.15
N GLU A 229 47.09 -18.85 3.63
CA GLU A 229 48.22 -18.19 4.29
C GLU A 229 47.98 -16.67 4.39
N ILE A 230 47.32 -16.07 3.38
CA ILE A 230 46.96 -14.65 3.41
C ILE A 230 45.90 -14.37 4.48
N ALA A 231 44.85 -15.19 4.58
CA ALA A 231 43.80 -14.98 5.58
C ALA A 231 44.36 -15.04 7.00
N GLN A 232 45.27 -15.99 7.27
CA GLN A 232 45.91 -16.17 8.57
C GLN A 232 46.95 -15.08 8.90
N ASN A 233 47.38 -14.29 7.91
CA ASN A 233 48.45 -13.28 8.07
C ASN A 233 48.07 -11.96 7.37
N ILE A 234 46.79 -11.56 7.42
CA ILE A 234 46.26 -10.42 6.67
C ILE A 234 47.01 -9.12 7.01
N ASP A 235 47.41 -8.93 8.27
CA ASP A 235 48.25 -7.81 8.73
C ASP A 235 49.57 -7.71 7.97
N THR A 236 50.18 -8.85 7.62
CA THR A 236 51.45 -8.87 6.88
C THR A 236 51.25 -8.39 5.45
N LEU A 237 50.12 -8.73 4.82
CA LEU A 237 49.75 -8.19 3.52
C LEU A 237 49.42 -6.69 3.62
N ALA A 238 48.70 -6.28 4.66
CA ALA A 238 48.38 -4.88 4.96
C ALA A 238 49.64 -4.04 5.06
N VAL A 239 50.62 -4.47 5.86
CA VAL A 239 51.90 -3.75 6.05
C VAL A 239 52.63 -3.59 4.71
N LYS A 240 52.70 -4.66 3.90
CA LYS A 240 53.32 -4.59 2.56
C LYS A 240 52.59 -3.61 1.64
N LEU A 241 51.27 -3.56 1.67
CA LEU A 241 50.47 -2.62 0.89
C LEU A 241 50.58 -1.19 1.43
N SER A 242 50.73 -1.02 2.75
CA SER A 242 50.76 0.28 3.43
C SER A 242 51.97 1.15 3.05
N ASP A 243 53.05 0.52 2.59
CA ASP A 243 54.21 1.21 2.02
C ASP A 243 53.88 1.97 0.72
N TYR A 244 52.68 1.75 0.15
CA TYR A 244 52.22 2.35 -1.09
C TYR A 244 50.92 3.12 -0.92
N LYS A 245 50.95 4.43 -1.23
CA LYS A 245 49.73 5.19 -1.49
C LYS A 245 49.11 4.64 -2.77
N PRO A 246 47.90 4.08 -2.71
CA PRO A 246 46.72 4.51 -1.94
C PRO A 246 46.41 3.74 -0.63
N PHE A 247 47.05 2.61 -0.38
CA PHE A 247 46.70 1.63 0.67
C PHE A 247 47.34 1.93 2.04
N SER A 248 47.93 3.12 2.22
CA SER A 248 48.70 3.48 3.42
C SER A 248 47.88 3.65 4.69
N ASP A 249 46.57 3.86 4.55
CA ASP A 249 45.65 4.19 5.65
C ASP A 249 44.57 3.10 5.85
N ILE A 250 44.78 1.89 5.28
CA ILE A 250 43.87 0.76 5.47
C ILE A 250 43.98 0.27 6.91
N ASN A 251 42.88 0.35 7.65
CA ASN A 251 42.73 -0.33 8.92
C ASN A 251 42.24 -1.76 8.65
N LEU A 252 43.03 -2.78 9.02
CA LEU A 252 42.59 -4.17 8.93
C LEU A 252 42.28 -4.82 10.28
N ASP A 253 42.37 -4.07 11.39
CA ASP A 253 42.17 -4.59 12.74
C ASP A 253 40.74 -5.13 12.97
N ALA A 254 39.80 -4.77 12.10
CA ALA A 254 38.41 -5.20 12.12
C ALA A 254 38.15 -6.54 11.41
N PHE A 255 39.13 -7.12 10.71
CA PHE A 255 38.95 -8.31 9.89
C PHE A 255 39.71 -9.53 10.46
N GLY A 256 39.03 -10.68 10.54
CA GLY A 256 39.61 -11.94 11.01
C GLY A 256 40.13 -12.83 9.88
N ASP A 257 39.65 -14.08 9.81
CA ASP A 257 39.99 -15.05 8.75
C ASP A 257 39.35 -14.64 7.40
N VAL A 258 39.90 -13.61 6.74
CA VAL A 258 39.31 -13.02 5.52
C VAL A 258 39.43 -13.92 4.30
N ALA A 259 38.29 -14.38 3.80
CA ALA A 259 38.18 -15.14 2.56
C ALA A 259 38.05 -14.25 1.32
N ILE A 260 37.35 -13.12 1.45
CA ILE A 260 37.24 -12.13 0.38
C ILE A 260 37.55 -10.75 0.94
N ALA A 261 38.58 -10.09 0.39
CA ALA A 261 38.90 -8.71 0.70
C ALA A 261 38.75 -7.85 -0.55
N MET A 262 38.05 -6.72 -0.42
CA MET A 262 37.89 -5.73 -1.48
C MET A 262 38.30 -4.34 -0.99
N TYR A 263 39.00 -3.59 -1.84
CA TYR A 263 39.31 -2.18 -1.58
C TYR A 263 38.95 -1.31 -2.79
N GLY A 264 38.31 -0.17 -2.54
CA GLY A 264 37.90 0.76 -3.60
C GLY A 264 37.79 2.22 -3.17
N LYS A 265 37.75 3.12 -4.17
CA LYS A 265 37.29 4.52 -3.99
C LYS A 265 36.10 4.88 -4.89
N THR A 266 35.65 3.93 -5.71
CA THR A 266 34.58 4.10 -6.71
C THR A 266 33.51 3.03 -6.48
N ALA A 267 33.13 2.19 -7.46
CA ALA A 267 32.15 1.14 -7.22
C ALA A 267 32.81 -0.21 -6.90
N ASP A 268 32.47 -0.78 -5.74
CA ASP A 268 32.83 -2.15 -5.37
C ASP A 268 31.59 -3.04 -5.39
N SER A 269 31.71 -4.23 -5.99
CA SER A 269 30.60 -5.19 -6.04
C SER A 269 31.03 -6.63 -5.82
N LEU A 270 30.40 -7.29 -4.85
CA LEU A 270 30.47 -8.74 -4.66
C LEU A 270 29.08 -9.34 -4.90
N THR A 271 29.00 -10.23 -5.89
CA THR A 271 27.77 -10.97 -6.21
C THR A 271 27.99 -12.46 -6.00
N MET A 272 27.11 -13.09 -5.22
CA MET A 272 27.07 -14.52 -4.95
C MET A 272 25.72 -15.08 -5.38
N ASP A 273 25.76 -16.09 -6.25
CA ASP A 273 24.60 -16.82 -6.74
C ASP A 273 24.86 -18.32 -6.55
N SER A 274 24.05 -18.99 -5.72
CA SER A 274 24.24 -20.41 -5.34
C SER A 274 25.68 -20.74 -4.95
N SER A 275 26.35 -19.85 -4.22
CA SER A 275 27.79 -19.95 -3.93
C SER A 275 28.09 -19.96 -2.43
N SER A 276 29.24 -20.53 -2.04
CA SER A 276 29.66 -20.58 -0.64
C SER A 276 31.03 -19.97 -0.39
N VAL A 277 31.15 -19.17 0.66
CA VAL A 277 32.41 -18.58 1.15
C VAL A 277 32.64 -19.07 2.58
N THR A 278 33.81 -19.62 2.88
CA THR A 278 34.22 -20.01 4.23
C THR A 278 35.33 -19.08 4.71
N GLY A 279 35.01 -18.27 5.72
CA GLY A 279 35.78 -17.11 6.18
C GLY A 279 35.00 -15.80 6.02
N ASP A 280 35.61 -14.71 6.46
CA ASP A 280 35.00 -13.37 6.49
C ASP A 280 35.05 -12.69 5.12
N VAL A 281 34.09 -11.79 4.89
CA VAL A 281 34.05 -10.88 3.74
C VAL A 281 34.32 -9.47 4.26
N GLY A 282 35.41 -8.86 3.80
CA GLY A 282 35.77 -7.48 4.13
C GLY A 282 35.77 -6.59 2.91
N ILE A 283 35.08 -5.45 2.98
CA ILE A 283 35.07 -4.45 1.90
C ILE A 283 35.36 -3.07 2.49
N ILE A 284 36.36 -2.39 1.95
CA ILE A 284 36.74 -1.04 2.37
C ILE A 284 36.57 -0.11 1.17
N ASN A 285 35.63 0.84 1.26
CA ASN A 285 35.39 1.81 0.20
C ASN A 285 35.35 3.25 0.74
N GLU A 286 36.35 4.03 0.35
CA GLU A 286 36.59 5.33 0.99
C GLU A 286 35.60 6.44 0.60
N ASN A 287 34.98 6.39 -0.59
CA ASN A 287 34.21 7.53 -1.12
C ASN A 287 33.26 7.21 -2.30
N GLY A 288 32.85 5.95 -2.49
CA GLY A 288 32.04 5.53 -3.62
C GLY A 288 30.80 4.74 -3.22
N THR A 289 30.58 3.59 -3.84
CA THR A 289 29.43 2.72 -3.57
C THR A 289 29.87 1.27 -3.41
N THR A 290 29.32 0.58 -2.41
CA THR A 290 29.53 -0.85 -2.20
C THR A 290 28.23 -1.60 -2.41
N SER A 291 28.23 -2.63 -3.25
CA SER A 291 27.08 -3.53 -3.44
C SER A 291 27.45 -4.96 -3.13
N LEU A 292 26.78 -5.56 -2.15
CA LEU A 292 26.92 -6.96 -1.79
C LEU A 292 25.59 -7.67 -2.04
N SER A 293 25.59 -8.75 -2.82
CA SER A 293 24.38 -9.51 -3.12
C SER A 293 24.60 -11.00 -2.95
N LEU A 294 23.82 -11.62 -2.05
CA LEU A 294 23.77 -13.05 -1.80
C LEU A 294 22.41 -13.56 -2.25
N THR A 295 22.39 -14.43 -3.25
CA THR A 295 21.15 -14.93 -3.86
C THR A 295 21.16 -16.45 -4.00
N ASN A 296 19.96 -17.04 -4.12
CA ASN A 296 19.75 -18.44 -4.50
C ASN A 296 20.53 -19.46 -3.64
N ASN A 297 20.32 -19.45 -2.33
CA ASN A 297 20.98 -20.31 -1.34
C ASN A 297 22.49 -20.08 -1.22
N SER A 298 22.93 -18.85 -1.41
CA SER A 298 24.33 -18.49 -1.15
C SER A 298 24.61 -18.49 0.36
N VAL A 299 25.84 -18.83 0.75
CA VAL A 299 26.24 -18.94 2.16
C VAL A 299 27.59 -18.27 2.40
N VAL A 300 27.63 -17.33 3.34
CA VAL A 300 28.88 -16.83 3.94
C VAL A 300 29.03 -17.48 5.31
N LYS A 301 30.12 -18.22 5.55
CA LYS A 301 30.46 -18.82 6.84
C LYS A 301 31.49 -17.97 7.57
N GLY A 302 31.06 -16.78 7.94
CA GLY A 302 31.87 -15.74 8.55
C GLY A 302 31.07 -14.45 8.65
N ASN A 303 31.74 -13.39 9.05
CA ASN A 303 31.18 -12.05 9.13
C ASN A 303 31.27 -11.33 7.77
N ILE A 304 30.40 -10.35 7.59
CA ILE A 304 30.47 -9.35 6.54
C ILE A 304 30.80 -8.02 7.21
N THR A 305 31.93 -7.42 6.86
CA THR A 305 32.36 -6.12 7.39
C THR A 305 32.55 -5.12 6.25
N LEU A 306 31.85 -3.99 6.31
CA LEU A 306 31.99 -2.88 5.36
C LEU A 306 32.49 -1.64 6.08
N GLU A 307 33.57 -1.03 5.59
CA GLU A 307 34.16 0.17 6.18
C GLU A 307 34.37 1.28 5.14
N GLY A 308 34.49 2.53 5.63
CA GLY A 308 34.84 3.69 4.83
C GLY A 308 33.77 4.78 4.86
N ASN A 309 33.54 5.43 3.72
CA ASN A 309 32.53 6.50 3.60
C ASN A 309 31.63 6.28 2.39
N SER A 310 31.45 5.03 1.95
CA SER A 310 30.63 4.69 0.80
C SER A 310 29.16 4.56 1.14
N MET A 311 28.31 4.74 0.12
CA MET A 311 26.93 4.26 0.19
C MET A 311 26.92 2.75 -0.01
N ASN A 312 26.30 2.02 0.92
CA ASN A 312 26.33 0.56 0.94
C ASN A 312 24.94 -0.02 0.65
N ALA A 313 24.88 -1.05 -0.18
CA ALA A 313 23.69 -1.84 -0.44
C ALA A 313 24.00 -3.32 -0.26
N ILE A 314 23.44 -3.93 0.78
CA ILE A 314 23.57 -5.36 1.08
C ILE A 314 22.21 -6.03 0.84
N LEU A 315 22.17 -7.00 -0.07
CA LEU A 315 21.01 -7.84 -0.34
C LEU A 315 21.32 -9.28 0.09
N VAL A 316 20.50 -9.82 0.99
CA VAL A 316 20.46 -11.25 1.32
C VAL A 316 19.11 -11.79 0.89
N ASP A 317 19.08 -12.60 -0.16
CA ASP A 317 17.87 -13.15 -0.77
C ASP A 317 17.95 -14.68 -0.78
N ASN A 318 17.04 -15.33 -0.03
CA ASN A 318 17.00 -16.79 0.12
C ASN A 318 18.41 -17.37 0.37
N SER A 319 19.16 -16.74 1.28
CA SER A 319 20.59 -16.97 1.50
C SER A 319 20.93 -16.80 2.99
N THR A 320 22.14 -17.20 3.39
CA THR A 320 22.53 -17.21 4.80
C THR A 320 23.89 -16.58 5.05
N VAL A 321 23.96 -15.72 6.07
CA VAL A 321 25.21 -15.24 6.66
C VAL A 321 25.35 -15.92 8.03
N ASN A 322 26.34 -16.80 8.19
CA ASN A 322 26.63 -17.46 9.47
C ASN A 322 27.63 -16.65 10.30
N GLY A 323 27.26 -15.40 10.57
CA GLY A 323 28.04 -14.41 11.30
C GLY A 323 27.28 -13.09 11.34
N ALA A 324 27.97 -12.02 11.74
CA ALA A 324 27.41 -10.67 11.80
C ALA A 324 27.51 -9.93 10.46
N ILE A 325 26.66 -8.93 10.27
CA ILE A 325 26.83 -7.87 9.26
C ILE A 325 27.20 -6.59 10.01
N ASN A 326 28.42 -6.09 9.83
CA ASN A 326 28.95 -4.94 10.56
C ASN A 326 29.37 -3.84 9.59
N THR A 327 28.67 -2.70 9.65
CA THR A 327 29.04 -1.47 8.93
C THR A 327 29.28 -0.30 9.88
N SER A 328 29.56 -0.57 11.16
CA SER A 328 29.72 0.44 12.22
C SER A 328 30.83 1.47 11.98
N GLN A 329 31.85 1.10 11.18
CA GLN A 329 32.94 2.01 10.80
C GLN A 329 32.68 2.74 9.47
N ASN A 330 31.49 2.58 8.88
CA ASN A 330 31.09 3.30 7.69
C ASN A 330 30.38 4.61 8.05
N SER A 331 30.79 5.72 7.44
CA SER A 331 30.12 7.02 7.64
C SER A 331 29.06 7.37 6.58
N GLY A 332 28.97 6.58 5.51
CA GLY A 332 27.92 6.71 4.50
C GLY A 332 26.66 5.91 4.86
N SER A 333 25.55 6.20 4.19
CA SER A 333 24.31 5.44 4.36
C SER A 333 24.43 3.99 3.90
N THR A 334 23.86 3.08 4.68
CA THR A 334 23.84 1.64 4.49
C THR A 334 22.41 1.15 4.40
N THR A 335 22.08 0.45 3.32
CA THR A 335 20.82 -0.27 3.17
C THR A 335 21.07 -1.77 3.23
N ILE A 336 20.46 -2.46 4.18
CA ILE A 336 20.49 -3.92 4.33
C ILE A 336 19.09 -4.46 4.07
N THR A 337 18.93 -5.25 3.01
CA THR A 337 17.66 -5.89 2.66
C THR A 337 17.79 -7.40 2.80
N MET A 338 16.95 -7.98 3.65
CA MET A 338 16.79 -9.42 3.82
C MET A 338 15.42 -9.83 3.30
N GLN A 339 15.40 -10.79 2.38
CA GLN A 339 14.17 -11.28 1.76
C GLN A 339 14.18 -12.78 1.46
N ASN A 340 12.97 -13.32 1.34
CA ASN A 340 12.68 -14.69 0.89
C ASN A 340 13.38 -15.77 1.71
N ASN A 341 13.15 -15.82 3.03
CA ASN A 341 13.81 -16.75 3.96
C ASN A 341 15.31 -16.50 4.12
N ALA A 342 15.75 -15.24 4.02
CA ALA A 342 17.12 -14.87 4.34
C ALA A 342 17.39 -14.95 5.85
N THR A 343 18.60 -15.39 6.20
CA THR A 343 19.00 -15.54 7.61
C THR A 343 20.37 -14.93 7.88
N VAL A 344 20.47 -14.14 8.95
CA VAL A 344 21.74 -13.69 9.53
C VAL A 344 21.85 -14.33 10.92
N ASN A 345 22.83 -15.21 11.11
CA ASN A 345 23.10 -15.89 12.38
C ASN A 345 24.11 -15.11 13.24
N GLY A 346 23.81 -13.84 13.47
CA GLY A 346 24.61 -12.89 14.22
C GLY A 346 23.94 -11.52 14.27
N ASP A 347 24.69 -10.53 14.73
CA ASP A 347 24.20 -9.16 14.86
C ASP A 347 24.22 -8.42 13.52
N ILE A 348 23.34 -7.43 13.37
CA ILE A 348 23.41 -6.39 12.35
C ILE A 348 23.73 -5.07 13.05
N THR A 349 24.82 -4.42 12.66
CA THR A 349 25.20 -3.10 13.20
C THR A 349 25.50 -2.16 12.05
N THR A 350 24.79 -1.04 11.99
CA THR A 350 25.03 0.01 10.99
C THR A 350 25.84 1.19 11.55
N GLY A 351 26.13 2.18 10.70
CA GLY A 351 27.23 3.13 10.84
C GLY A 351 26.80 4.50 11.35
N ALA A 352 27.46 5.55 10.85
CA ALA A 352 27.14 6.95 11.18
C ALA A 352 26.26 7.66 10.13
N GLY A 353 25.79 6.92 9.12
CA GLY A 353 24.97 7.43 8.02
C GLY A 353 23.49 7.25 8.30
N ASP A 354 22.62 7.80 7.45
CA ASP A 354 21.19 7.49 7.53
C ASP A 354 20.98 6.06 6.99
N ASP A 355 20.80 5.10 7.90
CA ASP A 355 20.81 3.67 7.59
C ASP A 355 19.39 3.09 7.50
N THR A 356 19.26 1.99 6.76
CA THR A 356 17.98 1.31 6.56
C THR A 356 18.16 -0.21 6.60
N VAL A 357 17.44 -0.87 7.50
CA VAL A 357 17.36 -2.33 7.60
C VAL A 357 15.95 -2.79 7.26
N VAL A 358 15.82 -3.72 6.31
CA VAL A 358 14.54 -4.25 5.83
C VAL A 358 14.52 -5.77 5.96
N LEU A 359 13.57 -6.30 6.73
CA LEU A 359 13.32 -7.73 6.88
C LEU A 359 11.96 -8.06 6.26
N THR A 360 11.96 -8.86 5.19
CA THR A 360 10.74 -9.23 4.47
C THR A 360 10.69 -10.71 4.10
N ASN A 361 9.50 -11.21 3.78
CA ASN A 361 9.23 -12.55 3.29
C ASN A 361 9.88 -13.63 4.16
N ASN A 362 9.54 -13.62 5.46
CA ASN A 362 9.99 -14.61 6.45
C ASN A 362 11.52 -14.61 6.68
N SER A 363 12.13 -13.43 6.87
CA SER A 363 13.57 -13.30 7.09
C SER A 363 13.93 -13.15 8.56
N HIS A 364 15.09 -13.68 8.98
CA HIS A 364 15.44 -13.83 10.38
C HIS A 364 16.84 -13.30 10.72
N VAL A 365 16.91 -12.43 11.74
CA VAL A 365 18.17 -12.04 12.39
C VAL A 365 18.24 -12.73 13.75
N ASN A 366 19.18 -13.64 13.90
CA ASN A 366 19.42 -14.38 15.14
C ASN A 366 20.47 -13.67 16.01
N GLY A 367 20.24 -12.38 16.28
CA GLY A 367 21.14 -11.46 16.99
C GLY A 367 20.47 -10.12 17.22
N ASN A 368 21.24 -9.14 17.66
CA ASN A 368 20.82 -7.75 17.83
C ASN A 368 20.78 -7.01 16.48
N VAL A 369 19.96 -5.98 16.38
CA VAL A 369 19.96 -5.03 15.27
C VAL A 369 20.15 -3.62 15.83
N ASP A 370 21.26 -2.99 15.48
CA ASP A 370 21.67 -1.67 15.97
C ASP A 370 21.85 -0.70 14.79
N GLY A 371 21.08 0.39 14.79
CA GLY A 371 21.07 1.40 13.72
C GLY A 371 22.31 2.30 13.68
N GLY A 372 23.05 2.43 14.79
CA GLY A 372 24.22 3.30 14.84
C GLY A 372 23.88 4.77 15.10
N ASP A 373 24.76 5.66 14.65
CA ASP A 373 24.49 7.10 14.70
C ASP A 373 23.81 7.50 13.38
N GLY A 374 22.69 8.21 13.40
CA GLY A 374 22.05 8.58 12.14
C GLY A 374 20.59 8.93 12.29
N SER A 375 19.88 8.96 11.17
CA SER A 375 18.42 8.86 11.13
C SER A 375 18.05 7.51 10.53
N ASP A 376 17.96 6.50 11.39
CA ASP A 376 17.93 5.11 10.99
C ASP A 376 16.52 4.54 10.95
N THR A 377 16.28 3.66 9.98
CA THR A 377 14.98 3.01 9.78
C THR A 377 15.08 1.49 9.79
N LEU A 378 14.28 0.84 10.64
CA LEU A 378 14.01 -0.59 10.58
C LEU A 378 12.61 -0.84 10.01
N SER A 379 12.48 -1.74 9.05
CA SER A 379 11.19 -2.17 8.50
C SER A 379 11.06 -3.69 8.55
N MET A 380 9.93 -4.18 9.06
CA MET A 380 9.63 -5.61 9.22
C MET A 380 8.23 -5.98 8.71
N ASP A 381 8.12 -7.14 8.05
CA ASP A 381 6.84 -7.74 7.65
C ASP A 381 6.45 -8.95 8.50
N ALA A 382 5.29 -9.54 8.20
CA ALA A 382 4.83 -10.72 8.92
C ALA A 382 5.73 -11.93 8.65
N GLY A 383 6.11 -12.60 9.72
CA GLY A 383 6.99 -13.78 9.69
C GLY A 383 8.47 -13.44 9.77
N SER A 384 8.86 -12.18 9.55
CA SER A 384 10.23 -11.74 9.81
C SER A 384 10.48 -11.54 11.31
N SER A 385 11.70 -11.78 11.79
CA SER A 385 12.00 -11.72 13.22
C SER A 385 13.42 -11.27 13.54
N VAL A 386 13.56 -10.57 14.65
CA VAL A 386 14.83 -10.29 15.33
C VAL A 386 14.78 -10.98 16.69
N SER A 387 15.76 -11.84 17.01
CA SER A 387 15.79 -12.55 18.29
C SER A 387 16.49 -11.80 19.42
N GLY A 388 17.28 -10.77 19.08
CA GLY A 388 18.01 -9.92 20.03
C GLY A 388 17.35 -8.54 20.22
N GLU A 389 18.14 -7.59 20.72
CA GLU A 389 17.71 -6.21 20.92
C GLU A 389 17.58 -5.44 19.59
N ILE A 390 16.66 -4.47 19.57
CA ILE A 390 16.55 -3.46 18.51
C ILE A 390 16.93 -2.12 19.14
N SER A 391 18.03 -1.51 18.69
CA SER A 391 18.57 -0.26 19.25
C SER A 391 18.92 0.77 18.18
N GLN A 392 18.99 2.04 18.60
CA GLN A 392 19.42 3.17 17.77
C GLN A 392 18.69 3.28 16.42
N PHE A 393 17.38 3.07 16.41
CA PHE A 393 16.51 3.39 15.27
C PHE A 393 15.57 4.52 15.63
N GLU A 394 15.61 5.62 14.88
CA GLU A 394 14.64 6.70 14.99
C GLU A 394 13.25 6.24 14.53
N THR A 395 13.19 5.34 13.54
CA THR A 395 11.94 4.83 12.99
C THR A 395 11.92 3.30 12.90
N VAL A 396 10.89 2.67 13.47
CA VAL A 396 10.63 1.24 13.31
C VAL A 396 9.22 1.03 12.75
N ASN A 397 9.13 0.38 11.59
CA ASN A 397 7.88 0.14 10.88
C ASN A 397 7.54 -1.36 10.85
N THR A 398 6.34 -1.71 11.31
CA THR A 398 5.74 -3.02 11.09
C THR A 398 4.59 -2.91 10.10
N THR A 399 4.61 -3.76 9.07
CA THR A 399 3.61 -3.71 7.98
C THR A 399 2.51 -4.77 8.11
N SER A 400 2.67 -5.73 9.02
CA SER A 400 1.76 -6.87 9.26
C SER A 400 1.86 -7.32 10.72
N ASP A 401 1.18 -8.40 11.12
CA ASP A 401 1.23 -8.99 12.47
C ASP A 401 2.66 -9.39 12.88
N ASN A 402 3.33 -8.51 13.64
CA ASN A 402 4.68 -8.69 14.15
C ASN A 402 4.66 -8.83 15.68
N SER A 403 5.44 -9.77 16.22
CA SER A 403 5.65 -9.86 17.66
C SER A 403 7.08 -9.45 18.02
N ILE A 404 7.21 -8.27 18.62
CA ILE A 404 8.49 -7.65 18.95
C ILE A 404 8.63 -7.61 20.47
N ALA A 405 9.70 -8.22 20.98
CA ALA A 405 10.06 -8.21 22.39
C ALA A 405 11.50 -7.68 22.52
N ILE A 406 11.67 -6.58 23.26
CA ILE A 406 12.95 -5.89 23.44
C ILE A 406 13.16 -5.50 24.90
N ASP A 407 14.39 -5.22 25.30
CA ASP A 407 14.67 -4.80 26.67
C ASP A 407 14.32 -3.32 26.91
N LYS A 408 14.48 -2.47 25.90
CA LYS A 408 14.26 -1.03 26.02
C LYS A 408 13.73 -0.38 24.73
N ILE A 409 12.68 0.42 24.85
CA ILE A 409 12.35 1.45 23.84
C ILE A 409 13.20 2.68 24.13
N ASN A 410 14.06 3.05 23.18
CA ASN A 410 14.98 4.17 23.30
C ASN A 410 14.29 5.53 23.20
N ASP A 411 15.03 6.57 23.61
CA ASP A 411 14.55 7.95 23.55
C ASP A 411 14.32 8.38 22.09
N ALA A 412 13.32 9.25 21.87
CA ALA A 412 13.04 9.87 20.56
C ALA A 412 12.78 8.89 19.40
N THR A 413 12.27 7.69 19.71
CA THR A 413 11.94 6.66 18.70
C THR A 413 10.48 6.74 18.25
N SER A 414 10.21 6.47 16.98
CA SER A 414 8.87 6.36 16.42
C SER A 414 8.62 4.95 15.92
N TRP A 415 7.59 4.29 16.47
CA TRP A 415 7.13 2.96 16.11
C TRP A 415 5.83 3.07 15.33
N SER A 416 5.69 2.31 14.25
CA SER A 416 4.42 2.14 13.53
C SER A 416 3.99 0.67 13.67
N LEU A 417 2.96 0.41 14.47
CA LEU A 417 2.43 -0.92 14.78
C LEU A 417 1.06 -1.13 14.11
N GLN A 418 1.04 -1.84 13.00
CA GLN A 418 -0.19 -2.06 12.23
C GLN A 418 -0.61 -3.54 12.24
N ASN A 419 -1.87 -3.79 11.93
CA ASN A 419 -2.41 -5.12 11.61
C ASN A 419 -2.17 -6.17 12.70
N GLY A 420 -2.45 -5.85 13.96
CA GLY A 420 -2.33 -6.79 15.08
C GLY A 420 -0.93 -6.88 15.71
N SER A 421 0.02 -6.05 15.29
CA SER A 421 1.38 -6.06 15.82
C SER A 421 1.45 -5.84 17.33
N THR A 422 2.36 -6.54 18.00
CA THR A 422 2.65 -6.39 19.43
C THR A 422 4.09 -5.90 19.64
N LEU A 423 4.26 -4.85 20.44
CA LEU A 423 5.56 -4.37 20.94
C LEU A 423 5.62 -4.53 22.45
N THR A 424 6.58 -5.27 22.97
CA THR A 424 6.80 -5.41 24.42
C THR A 424 8.21 -4.99 24.79
N ALA A 425 8.33 -4.06 25.73
CA ALA A 425 9.59 -3.59 26.28
C ALA A 425 9.66 -3.80 27.80
N ALA A 426 10.86 -4.07 28.34
CA ALA A 426 11.05 -4.07 29.79
C ALA A 426 11.11 -2.65 30.36
N THR A 427 11.69 -1.70 29.61
CA THR A 427 11.78 -0.29 29.96
C THR A 427 11.53 0.64 28.78
N THR A 428 11.12 1.89 29.04
CA THR A 428 10.98 2.92 28.01
C THR A 428 11.64 4.21 28.46
N GLY A 429 12.29 4.88 27.52
CA GLY A 429 12.91 6.19 27.66
C GLY A 429 11.92 7.37 27.62
N SER A 430 12.34 8.45 26.95
CA SER A 430 11.57 9.69 26.74
C SER A 430 11.24 9.92 25.26
N ASN A 431 10.11 10.57 24.98
CA ASN A 431 9.70 10.96 23.63
C ASN A 431 9.54 9.79 22.64
N ALA A 432 9.24 8.58 23.12
CA ALA A 432 8.86 7.46 22.27
C ALA A 432 7.42 7.61 21.77
N LEU A 433 7.22 7.52 20.46
CA LEU A 433 5.92 7.62 19.80
C LEU A 433 5.55 6.26 19.21
N VAL A 434 4.31 5.81 19.44
CA VAL A 434 3.79 4.55 18.91
C VAL A 434 2.52 4.84 18.13
N ASN A 435 2.63 4.88 16.80
CA ASN A 435 1.49 5.01 15.90
C ASN A 435 0.91 3.61 15.65
N MET A 436 -0.38 3.42 15.88
CA MET A 436 -0.94 2.06 15.82
C MET A 436 -2.40 1.98 15.39
N SER A 437 -2.77 0.80 14.88
CA SER A 437 -4.16 0.38 14.71
C SER A 437 -4.73 -0.15 16.02
N THR A 438 -6.06 -0.09 16.22
CA THR A 438 -6.72 -0.51 17.47
C THR A 438 -6.69 -2.02 17.76
N ASP A 439 -6.23 -2.84 16.81
CA ASP A 439 -5.99 -4.26 17.01
C ASP A 439 -4.53 -4.59 17.38
N SER A 440 -3.61 -3.62 17.30
CA SER A 440 -2.22 -3.75 17.75
C SER A 440 -2.11 -3.52 19.25
N PHE A 441 -0.96 -3.83 19.83
CA PHE A 441 -0.70 -3.69 21.27
C PHE A 441 0.72 -3.20 21.58
N VAL A 442 0.87 -2.31 22.58
CA VAL A 442 2.18 -1.91 23.11
C VAL A 442 2.27 -2.03 24.63
N ASN A 443 3.32 -2.68 25.12
CA ASN A 443 3.72 -2.64 26.52
C ASN A 443 5.04 -1.88 26.66
N PHE A 444 4.98 -0.67 27.22
CA PHE A 444 6.16 0.17 27.45
C PHE A 444 7.03 -0.33 28.64
N GLY A 445 6.57 -1.31 29.40
CA GLY A 445 7.25 -1.75 30.61
C GLY A 445 7.35 -0.62 31.64
N THR A 446 8.50 -0.48 32.29
CA THR A 446 8.74 0.63 33.21
C THR A 446 9.20 1.88 32.46
N ILE A 447 8.40 2.95 32.48
CA ILE A 447 8.79 4.23 31.87
C ILE A 447 9.74 4.96 32.81
N THR A 448 10.97 5.18 32.33
CA THR A 448 12.03 5.92 33.04
C THR A 448 12.12 7.39 32.63
N GLY A 449 11.58 7.73 31.45
CA GLY A 449 11.54 9.08 30.88
C GLY A 449 10.17 9.75 30.92
N ALA A 450 9.92 10.67 29.99
CA ALA A 450 8.68 11.44 29.87
C ALA A 450 8.27 11.70 28.40
N ASN A 451 7.05 12.19 28.18
CA ASN A 451 6.50 12.58 26.86
C ASN A 451 6.39 11.43 25.84
N ASN A 452 6.21 10.19 26.28
CA ASN A 452 5.88 9.11 25.36
C ASN A 452 4.42 9.23 24.91
N ALA A 453 4.04 8.63 23.78
CA ALA A 453 2.65 8.66 23.34
C ALA A 453 2.25 7.44 22.48
N VAL A 454 1.00 7.03 22.63
CA VAL A 454 0.30 6.17 21.69
C VAL A 454 -0.61 7.04 20.82
N ILE A 455 -0.47 6.90 19.51
CA ILE A 455 -1.27 7.60 18.51
C ILE A 455 -2.09 6.56 17.73
N VAL A 456 -3.40 6.55 17.93
CA VAL A 456 -4.28 5.69 17.15
C VAL A 456 -4.57 6.33 15.80
N ASN A 457 -4.06 5.72 14.74
CA ASN A 457 -4.22 6.22 13.37
C ASN A 457 -5.21 5.40 12.52
N SER A 458 -5.65 4.24 13.03
CA SER A 458 -6.63 3.38 12.37
C SER A 458 -7.49 2.64 13.40
N ILE A 459 -8.82 2.67 13.21
CA ILE A 459 -9.79 1.94 14.04
C ILE A 459 -10.25 0.71 13.25
N THR A 460 -9.92 -0.46 13.76
CA THR A 460 -10.22 -1.75 13.12
C THR A 460 -11.64 -2.23 13.43
N PRO A 461 -12.27 -2.99 12.52
CA PRO A 461 -13.62 -3.52 12.75
C PRO A 461 -13.78 -4.35 14.04
N SER A 462 -12.71 -5.02 14.49
CA SER A 462 -12.73 -5.82 15.72
C SER A 462 -12.85 -4.98 16.99
N ALA A 463 -12.43 -3.71 16.95
CA ALA A 463 -12.52 -2.78 18.08
C ALA A 463 -13.81 -1.95 18.07
N GLN A 464 -14.59 -1.97 16.98
CA GLN A 464 -15.82 -1.21 16.85
C GLN A 464 -16.90 -1.70 17.82
N ASN A 465 -17.61 -0.76 18.43
CA ASN A 465 -18.63 -1.05 19.46
C ASN A 465 -18.11 -1.88 20.64
N GLN A 466 -16.80 -1.88 20.89
CA GLN A 466 -16.18 -2.53 22.04
C GLN A 466 -15.82 -1.49 23.10
N ARG A 467 -15.86 -1.91 24.37
CA ARG A 467 -15.40 -1.10 25.50
C ARG A 467 -14.22 -1.77 26.18
N ASN A 468 -13.36 -0.95 26.77
CA ASN A 468 -12.17 -1.37 27.52
C ASN A 468 -11.20 -2.23 26.69
N VAL A 469 -11.03 -1.91 25.40
CA VAL A 469 -10.01 -2.57 24.56
C VAL A 469 -8.65 -2.04 24.98
N ILE A 470 -7.79 -2.90 25.50
CA ILE A 470 -6.46 -2.49 25.98
C ILE A 470 -5.52 -2.39 24.77
N LEU A 471 -5.14 -1.17 24.41
CA LEU A 471 -4.15 -0.91 23.35
C LEU A 471 -2.72 -0.92 23.89
N GLY A 472 -2.55 -0.68 25.18
CA GLY A 472 -1.23 -0.77 25.77
C GLY A 472 -1.18 -0.68 27.28
N THR A 473 -0.01 -0.99 27.83
CA THR A 473 0.26 -1.00 29.26
C THR A 473 1.58 -0.33 29.58
N PHE A 474 1.69 0.27 30.76
CA PHE A 474 2.95 0.81 31.27
C PHE A 474 2.96 0.91 32.79
N THR A 475 4.18 0.92 33.36
CA THR A 475 4.43 1.08 34.79
C THR A 475 5.21 2.36 35.05
N THR A 476 4.80 3.13 36.06
CA THR A 476 5.44 4.38 36.48
C THR A 476 6.00 4.26 37.89
N SER A 477 7.15 4.87 38.20
CA SER A 477 7.80 4.82 39.52
C SER A 477 7.68 6.13 40.35
N GLY A 478 6.72 7.00 40.02
CA GLY A 478 6.56 8.33 40.66
C GLY A 478 5.11 8.77 40.84
N SER A 479 4.92 9.97 41.41
CA SER A 479 3.59 10.53 41.74
C SER A 479 3.04 11.53 40.72
N SER A 480 3.71 11.72 39.59
CA SER A 480 3.22 12.55 38.48
C SER A 480 1.99 11.90 37.82
N ALA A 481 1.14 12.70 37.17
CA ALA A 481 0.01 12.18 36.42
C ALA A 481 0.50 11.19 35.33
N PRO A 482 -0.16 10.05 35.11
CA PRO A 482 0.29 9.01 34.17
C PRO A 482 0.42 9.54 32.74
N GLN A 483 -0.40 10.52 32.36
CA GLN A 483 -0.36 11.20 31.06
C GLN A 483 0.98 11.90 30.78
N ASN A 484 1.75 12.26 31.81
CA ASN A 484 3.07 12.87 31.63
C ASN A 484 4.14 11.84 31.23
N TYR A 485 3.91 10.56 31.54
CA TYR A 485 4.79 9.46 31.17
C TYR A 485 4.44 8.92 29.78
N ALA A 486 3.16 8.65 29.54
CA ALA A 486 2.63 8.24 28.25
C ALA A 486 1.26 8.88 28.01
N ALA A 487 1.09 9.60 26.89
CA ALA A 487 -0.19 10.10 26.42
C ALA A 487 -0.86 9.10 25.46
N ALA A 488 -2.18 9.23 25.28
CA ALA A 488 -2.93 8.48 24.27
C ALA A 488 -3.84 9.44 23.52
N THR A 489 -3.68 9.53 22.21
CA THR A 489 -4.43 10.44 21.33
C THR A 489 -4.74 9.78 20.00
N PHE A 490 -5.71 10.34 19.28
CA PHE A 490 -5.89 10.08 17.86
C PHE A 490 -4.97 10.98 17.02
N THR A 491 -4.92 10.77 15.71
CA THR A 491 -4.05 11.53 14.77
C THR A 491 -4.24 13.05 14.85
N ASN A 492 -5.43 13.52 15.20
CA ASN A 492 -5.75 14.94 15.36
C ASN A 492 -5.32 15.54 16.72
N GLY A 493 -4.66 14.74 17.57
CA GLY A 493 -4.21 15.11 18.92
C GLY A 493 -5.30 15.11 20.00
N GLN A 494 -6.55 14.78 19.66
CA GLN A 494 -7.65 14.67 20.62
C GLN A 494 -7.72 13.27 21.24
N GLN A 495 -8.40 13.15 22.37
CA GLN A 495 -8.67 11.87 23.03
C GLN A 495 -10.08 11.34 22.76
N ASN A 496 -10.95 12.19 22.21
CA ASN A 496 -12.32 11.84 21.82
C ASN A 496 -12.54 12.30 20.39
N VAL A 497 -13.16 11.44 19.60
CA VAL A 497 -13.32 11.60 18.17
C VAL A 497 -14.51 10.79 17.69
N GLU A 498 -15.14 11.25 16.63
CA GLU A 498 -16.20 10.52 15.96
C GLU A 498 -15.62 9.91 14.67
N ASN A 499 -16.04 8.69 14.32
CA ASN A 499 -15.72 8.12 13.02
C ASN A 499 -16.92 7.43 12.41
N ARG A 500 -16.97 7.43 11.09
CA ARG A 500 -17.89 6.60 10.33
C ARG A 500 -17.33 5.19 10.17
N SER A 501 -18.18 4.18 10.31
CA SER A 501 -17.92 2.83 9.79
C SER A 501 -19.23 2.24 9.28
N GLY A 502 -19.28 1.92 7.99
CA GLY A 502 -20.51 1.46 7.35
C GLY A 502 -21.62 2.50 7.43
N ALA A 503 -22.79 2.08 7.91
CA ALA A 503 -24.00 2.88 8.02
C ALA A 503 -24.09 3.72 9.30
N TYR A 504 -23.12 3.61 10.21
CA TYR A 504 -23.20 4.20 11.53
C TYR A 504 -22.01 5.10 11.86
N ASN A 505 -22.29 6.10 12.67
CA ASN A 505 -21.26 6.86 13.36
C ASN A 505 -20.85 6.15 14.65
N TYR A 506 -19.62 6.38 15.08
CA TYR A 506 -19.03 5.79 16.27
C TYR A 506 -18.33 6.87 17.09
N ASP A 507 -18.70 6.97 18.35
CA ASP A 507 -18.00 7.78 19.34
C ASP A 507 -16.84 6.97 19.91
N ASN A 508 -15.63 7.47 19.74
CA ASN A 508 -14.43 6.80 20.21
C ASN A 508 -13.70 7.65 21.23
N SER A 509 -13.14 6.99 22.24
CA SER A 509 -12.36 7.63 23.29
C SER A 509 -11.14 6.80 23.67
N LEU A 510 -10.09 7.50 24.06
CA LEU A 510 -8.86 6.95 24.62
C LEU A 510 -8.72 7.40 26.07
N ASN A 511 -8.64 6.42 26.97
CA ASN A 511 -8.53 6.65 28.40
C ASN A 511 -7.26 6.01 28.96
N ILE A 512 -6.70 6.62 30.00
CA ILE A 512 -5.61 6.01 30.79
C ILE A 512 -6.17 5.71 32.18
N VAL A 513 -6.21 4.43 32.53
CA VAL A 513 -6.81 3.94 33.79
C VAL A 513 -5.83 3.05 34.56
N ALA A 514 -5.99 2.95 35.87
CA ALA A 514 -5.15 2.08 36.69
C ALA A 514 -5.45 0.60 36.39
N ALA A 515 -4.40 -0.22 36.23
CA ALA A 515 -4.55 -1.65 35.90
C ALA A 515 -5.09 -2.50 37.06
N ASP A 516 -4.93 -2.05 38.31
CA ASP A 516 -5.42 -2.69 39.53
C ASP A 516 -6.45 -1.82 40.27
N ASN A 517 -7.68 -2.31 40.41
CA ASN A 517 -8.75 -1.69 41.21
C ASN A 517 -8.74 -2.11 42.71
N ALA A 518 -7.73 -2.86 43.16
CA ALA A 518 -7.68 -3.33 44.53
C ALA A 518 -7.28 -2.17 45.48
N PRO A 519 -8.01 -1.92 46.58
CA PRO A 519 -7.56 -0.96 47.59
C PRO A 519 -6.22 -1.45 48.15
N GLN A 520 -5.16 -0.68 47.90
CA GLN A 520 -3.82 -0.86 48.46
C GLN A 520 -3.86 -0.66 49.99
N THR A 521 -4.42 -1.64 50.70
CA THR A 521 -4.31 -1.72 52.15
C THR A 521 -3.06 -2.51 52.51
N MET A 522 -2.04 -1.75 52.92
CA MET A 522 -0.96 -2.15 53.83
C MET A 522 0.15 -3.08 53.29
N LEU A 523 1.38 -2.50 53.30
CA LEU A 523 2.73 -3.11 53.32
C LEU A 523 3.49 -3.24 51.98
N ALA A 524 4.05 -2.12 51.48
CA ALA A 524 5.48 -1.90 51.22
C ALA A 524 5.68 -0.60 50.41
N ALA A 525 6.83 0.05 50.60
CA ALA A 525 7.21 1.31 49.97
C ALA A 525 7.68 1.13 48.52
N ASP A 526 6.80 0.64 47.65
CA ASP A 526 6.99 0.76 46.21
C ASP A 526 5.95 1.73 45.66
N ASN A 527 6.41 2.87 45.15
CA ASN A 527 5.54 3.86 44.50
C ASN A 527 5.26 3.47 43.02
N SER A 528 5.50 2.22 42.64
CA SER A 528 5.20 1.72 41.31
C SER A 528 3.71 1.50 41.11
N GLN A 529 3.16 1.99 40.00
CA GLN A 529 1.76 1.81 39.61
C GLN A 529 1.69 1.43 38.13
N SER A 530 0.88 0.41 37.82
CA SER A 530 0.59 -0.02 36.44
C SER A 530 -0.68 0.65 35.90
N TRP A 531 -0.65 1.00 34.62
CA TRP A 531 -1.70 1.71 33.89
C TRP A 531 -2.01 1.03 32.55
N ASN A 532 -3.28 1.09 32.15
CA ASN A 532 -3.78 0.65 30.85
C ASN A 532 -4.14 1.86 29.99
N ILE A 533 -3.84 1.78 28.69
CA ILE A 533 -4.39 2.64 27.66
C ILE A 533 -5.58 1.92 27.05
N GLU A 534 -6.78 2.41 27.33
CA GLU A 534 -8.04 1.81 26.92
C GLU A 534 -8.68 2.58 25.78
N PHE A 535 -8.98 1.86 24.71
CA PHE A 535 -9.85 2.31 23.63
C PHE A 535 -11.29 1.88 23.91
N ASN A 536 -12.21 2.82 23.73
CA ASN A 536 -13.63 2.60 23.80
C ASN A 536 -14.26 3.12 22.53
N SER A 537 -15.09 2.29 21.89
CA SER A 537 -15.92 2.65 20.75
C SER A 537 -17.37 2.36 21.09
N GLN A 538 -18.23 3.33 20.88
CA GLN A 538 -19.67 3.18 21.04
C GLN A 538 -20.33 3.51 19.72
N LYS A 539 -21.18 2.59 19.25
CA LYS A 539 -22.06 2.84 18.11
C LYS A 539 -23.01 4.00 18.45
N GLY A 540 -22.93 5.05 17.65
CA GLY A 540 -23.82 6.21 17.67
C GLY A 540 -25.01 6.02 16.74
N ASP A 541 -25.53 7.15 16.26
CA ASP A 541 -26.69 7.18 15.38
C ASP A 541 -26.35 6.73 13.94
N LEU A 542 -27.40 6.51 13.14
CA LEU A 542 -27.26 6.28 11.69
C LEU A 542 -26.59 7.49 11.04
N ALA A 543 -25.67 7.24 10.11
CA ALA A 543 -25.05 8.30 9.32
C ALA A 543 -26.11 9.10 8.52
N SER A 544 -25.92 10.40 8.39
CA SER A 544 -26.89 11.30 7.75
C SER A 544 -27.21 10.96 6.29
N ASP A 545 -26.29 10.36 5.53
CA ASP A 545 -26.61 9.88 4.18
C ASP A 545 -27.57 8.68 4.16
N VAL A 546 -27.40 7.73 5.09
CA VAL A 546 -28.34 6.62 5.25
C VAL A 546 -29.71 7.16 5.67
N GLN A 547 -29.74 8.08 6.62
CA GLN A 547 -30.97 8.78 7.03
C GLN A 547 -31.61 9.54 5.85
N GLY A 548 -30.81 10.22 5.03
CA GLY A 548 -31.27 10.98 3.88
C GLY A 548 -31.83 10.12 2.74
N LEU A 549 -31.29 8.91 2.53
CA LEU A 549 -31.86 7.94 1.59
C LEU A 549 -33.25 7.49 2.03
N VAL A 550 -33.41 7.14 3.32
CA VAL A 550 -34.70 6.73 3.91
C VAL A 550 -35.72 7.87 3.74
N ALA A 551 -35.35 9.09 4.17
CA ALA A 551 -36.22 10.26 4.04
C ALA A 551 -36.57 10.60 2.57
N GLY A 552 -35.67 10.33 1.63
CA GLY A 552 -35.90 10.50 0.19
C GLY A 552 -36.97 9.55 -0.35
N LEU A 553 -36.92 8.27 0.05
CA LEU A 553 -37.94 7.27 -0.32
C LEU A 553 -39.32 7.65 0.23
N ASP A 554 -39.39 8.01 1.50
CA ASP A 554 -40.64 8.44 2.14
C ASP A 554 -41.21 9.69 1.48
N ALA A 555 -40.36 10.68 1.17
CA ALA A 555 -40.81 11.90 0.49
C ALA A 555 -41.30 11.64 -0.95
N ALA A 556 -40.78 10.60 -1.62
CA ALA A 556 -41.26 10.14 -2.92
C ALA A 556 -42.67 9.53 -2.81
N GLU A 557 -42.90 8.67 -1.82
CA GLU A 557 -44.22 8.10 -1.51
C GLU A 557 -45.24 9.22 -1.26
N GLN A 558 -44.91 10.18 -0.38
CA GLN A 558 -45.78 11.32 -0.08
C GLN A 558 -46.09 12.19 -1.31
N ALA A 559 -45.10 12.41 -2.20
CA ALA A 559 -45.34 13.10 -3.46
C ALA A 559 -46.27 12.31 -4.39
N GLY A 560 -46.18 10.98 -4.41
CA GLY A 560 -47.12 10.10 -5.12
C GLY A 560 -48.55 10.22 -4.57
N HIS A 561 -48.72 10.25 -3.25
CA HIS A 561 -50.02 10.47 -2.62
C HIS A 561 -50.67 11.79 -3.02
N GLN A 562 -49.91 12.89 -3.09
CA GLN A 562 -50.45 14.17 -3.59
C GLN A 562 -51.00 14.03 -5.02
N VAL A 563 -50.29 13.32 -5.90
CA VAL A 563 -50.70 13.13 -7.30
C VAL A 563 -52.01 12.34 -7.40
N ALA A 564 -52.19 11.33 -6.57
CA ALA A 564 -53.43 10.54 -6.54
C ALA A 564 -54.59 11.28 -5.87
N ASP A 565 -54.31 12.06 -4.83
CA ASP A 565 -55.30 12.91 -4.15
C ASP A 565 -55.81 14.03 -5.06
N ASP A 566 -54.93 14.62 -5.88
CA ASP A 566 -55.29 15.61 -6.89
C ASP A 566 -56.30 15.04 -7.91
N ILE A 567 -56.07 13.82 -8.41
CA ILE A 567 -57.03 13.08 -9.26
C ILE A 567 -58.35 12.84 -8.51
N SER A 568 -58.28 12.38 -7.27
CA SER A 568 -59.47 12.14 -6.44
C SER A 568 -60.29 13.42 -6.22
N ASN A 569 -59.62 14.58 -6.13
CA ASN A 569 -60.24 15.89 -6.01
C ASN A 569 -60.85 16.38 -7.32
N HIS A 570 -60.21 16.15 -8.46
CA HIS A 570 -60.80 16.37 -9.78
C HIS A 570 -62.06 15.52 -9.97
N MET A 571 -62.00 14.23 -9.61
CA MET A 571 -63.16 13.32 -9.69
C MET A 571 -64.33 13.77 -8.80
N ASN A 572 -64.08 14.40 -7.65
CA ASN A 572 -65.15 15.01 -6.85
C ASN A 572 -65.91 16.11 -7.62
N GLN A 573 -65.21 16.89 -8.45
CA GLN A 573 -65.82 17.93 -9.27
C GLN A 573 -66.66 17.32 -10.40
N VAL A 574 -66.12 16.31 -11.09
CA VAL A 574 -66.82 15.52 -12.10
C VAL A 574 -68.10 14.90 -11.50
N HIS A 575 -67.99 14.30 -10.31
CA HIS A 575 -69.13 13.67 -9.67
C HIS A 575 -70.23 14.67 -9.29
N LEU A 576 -69.84 15.84 -8.79
CA LEU A 576 -70.75 16.93 -8.45
C LEU A 576 -71.46 17.47 -9.71
N ALA A 577 -70.72 17.69 -10.80
CA ALA A 577 -71.27 18.21 -12.05
C ALA A 577 -72.22 17.20 -12.73
N ASN A 578 -71.90 15.90 -12.70
CA ASN A 578 -72.81 14.82 -13.12
C ASN A 578 -74.10 14.79 -12.27
N LEU A 579 -73.99 14.88 -10.93
CA LEU A 579 -75.14 14.80 -10.04
C LEU A 579 -76.11 15.97 -10.24
N LEU A 580 -75.57 17.18 -10.43
CA LEU A 580 -76.33 18.39 -10.72
C LEU A 580 -76.87 18.44 -12.16
N GLY A 581 -76.49 17.48 -13.02
CA GLY A 581 -76.90 17.43 -14.42
C GLY A 581 -76.34 18.56 -15.27
N VAL A 582 -75.19 19.12 -14.87
CA VAL A 582 -74.49 20.21 -15.57
C VAL A 582 -73.43 19.65 -16.52
N GLN A 583 -72.95 18.44 -16.26
CA GLN A 583 -71.97 17.74 -17.10
C GLN A 583 -72.63 17.15 -18.35
N GLN A 584 -72.03 17.43 -19.52
CA GLN A 584 -72.41 16.83 -20.80
C GLN A 584 -71.46 15.68 -21.15
N ASP A 585 -71.92 14.77 -22.00
CA ASP A 585 -71.03 13.79 -22.64
C ASP A 585 -69.96 14.54 -23.43
N GLY A 586 -68.68 14.23 -23.19
CA GLY A 586 -67.59 14.94 -23.82
C GLY A 586 -66.27 14.84 -23.09
N ALA A 587 -65.30 15.60 -23.58
CA ALA A 587 -63.94 15.63 -23.05
C ALA A 587 -63.77 16.76 -22.04
N GLN A 588 -62.89 16.57 -21.07
CA GLN A 588 -62.42 17.62 -20.18
C GLN A 588 -60.90 17.63 -20.16
N VAL A 589 -60.31 18.82 -20.21
CA VAL A 589 -58.89 19.04 -19.93
C VAL A 589 -58.76 19.82 -18.63
N TRP A 590 -57.83 19.44 -17.77
CA TRP A 590 -57.64 20.08 -16.48
C TRP A 590 -56.16 20.17 -16.11
N GLY A 591 -55.85 21.07 -15.20
CA GLY A 591 -54.52 21.15 -14.60
C GLY A 591 -54.48 21.96 -13.32
N ASP A 592 -53.64 21.47 -12.41
CA ASP A 592 -53.51 21.90 -11.02
C ASP A 592 -52.04 22.14 -10.66
N PHE A 593 -51.81 23.16 -9.84
CA PHE A 593 -50.54 23.40 -9.14
C PHE A 593 -50.60 22.75 -7.76
N LEU A 594 -49.52 22.04 -7.41
CA LEU A 594 -49.37 21.31 -6.17
C LEU A 594 -48.29 21.96 -5.31
N TYR A 595 -48.58 22.15 -4.03
CA TYR A 595 -47.62 22.61 -3.04
C TYR A 595 -47.89 21.93 -1.70
N GLN A 596 -46.86 21.45 -1.01
CA GLN A 596 -46.93 20.98 0.37
C GLN A 596 -45.67 21.39 1.12
N ASN A 597 -45.82 21.74 2.40
CA ASN A 597 -44.71 21.94 3.32
C ASN A 597 -45.11 21.38 4.68
N GLY A 598 -44.36 20.40 5.18
CA GLY A 598 -44.62 19.72 6.43
C GLY A 598 -43.37 19.06 7.03
N ASN A 599 -43.47 18.73 8.32
CA ASN A 599 -42.53 17.88 9.03
C ASN A 599 -43.16 16.51 9.22
N PHE A 600 -42.43 15.44 8.91
CA PHE A 600 -42.91 14.06 8.90
C PHE A 600 -42.11 13.26 9.92
N SER A 601 -42.82 12.48 10.75
CA SER A 601 -42.25 11.53 11.71
C SER A 601 -42.51 10.13 11.17
N ASN A 602 -41.60 9.60 10.35
CA ASN A 602 -41.77 8.31 9.69
C ASN A 602 -40.62 7.34 10.04
N ASP A 603 -40.06 6.62 9.06
CA ASP A 603 -38.89 5.77 9.28
C ASP A 603 -37.67 6.59 9.75
N VAL A 604 -37.58 7.86 9.30
CA VAL A 604 -36.69 8.91 9.83
C VAL A 604 -37.49 10.22 9.90
N ASP A 605 -37.18 11.08 10.88
CA ASP A 605 -37.81 12.40 11.00
C ASP A 605 -37.24 13.38 9.94
N TYR A 606 -38.10 13.91 9.06
CA TYR A 606 -37.66 14.84 8.01
C TYR A 606 -38.62 16.00 7.78
N LYS A 607 -38.10 17.09 7.22
CA LYS A 607 -38.90 18.18 6.67
C LYS A 607 -38.91 18.10 5.15
N SER A 608 -40.10 18.18 4.56
CA SER A 608 -40.26 18.18 3.11
C SER A 608 -41.03 19.40 2.61
N ILE A 609 -40.55 19.97 1.51
CA ILE A 609 -41.26 20.97 0.71
C ILE A 609 -41.44 20.43 -0.69
N THR A 610 -42.66 20.02 -1.02
CA THR A 610 -43.04 19.48 -2.33
C THR A 610 -43.69 20.57 -3.17
N GLN A 611 -43.28 20.69 -4.42
CA GLN A 611 -43.89 21.56 -5.42
C GLN A 611 -44.09 20.78 -6.70
N GLY A 612 -45.23 20.96 -7.36
CA GLY A 612 -45.52 20.23 -8.57
C GLY A 612 -46.59 20.86 -9.42
N ALA A 613 -46.81 20.25 -10.57
CA ALA A 613 -47.94 20.54 -11.43
C ALA A 613 -48.46 19.24 -12.01
N GLN A 614 -49.77 19.16 -12.13
CA GLN A 614 -50.47 18.02 -12.68
C GLN A 614 -51.48 18.48 -13.71
N GLY A 615 -51.71 17.68 -14.74
CA GLY A 615 -52.75 17.96 -15.71
C GLY A 615 -53.19 16.69 -16.42
N GLY A 616 -54.46 16.66 -16.80
CA GLY A 616 -55.06 15.48 -17.37
C GLY A 616 -56.14 15.77 -18.39
N VAL A 617 -56.55 14.70 -19.04
CA VAL A 617 -57.67 14.69 -19.97
C VAL A 617 -58.54 13.47 -19.65
N ASP A 618 -59.84 13.69 -19.48
CA ASP A 618 -60.83 12.64 -19.32
C ASP A 618 -62.00 12.79 -20.26
N TRP A 619 -62.73 11.69 -20.39
CA TRP A 619 -63.97 11.59 -21.14
C TRP A 619 -65.06 11.02 -20.25
N THR A 620 -66.20 11.71 -20.17
CA THR A 620 -67.40 11.23 -19.46
C THR A 620 -68.45 10.77 -20.46
N THR A 621 -69.08 9.63 -20.21
CA THR A 621 -70.22 9.12 -20.99
C THR A 621 -71.34 8.68 -20.06
N HIS A 622 -72.55 9.14 -20.36
CA HIS A 622 -73.78 8.68 -19.72
C HIS A 622 -74.31 7.43 -20.41
N LEU A 623 -74.60 6.41 -19.61
CA LEU A 623 -75.13 5.12 -20.05
C LEU A 623 -76.66 5.15 -20.07
N ASN A 624 -77.26 4.25 -20.86
CA ASN A 624 -78.72 4.14 -21.00
C ASN A 624 -79.46 3.84 -19.69
N ASN A 625 -78.77 3.31 -18.68
CA ASN A 625 -79.32 3.02 -17.35
C ASN A 625 -79.27 4.24 -16.40
N GLY A 626 -78.75 5.39 -16.86
CA GLY A 626 -78.62 6.61 -16.06
C GLY A 626 -77.31 6.72 -15.27
N ASP A 627 -76.41 5.76 -15.41
CA ASP A 627 -75.06 5.82 -14.85
C ASP A 627 -74.16 6.73 -15.70
N SER A 628 -73.09 7.23 -15.10
CA SER A 628 -72.00 7.93 -15.78
C SER A 628 -70.70 7.19 -15.55
N VAL A 629 -69.89 7.09 -16.61
CA VAL A 629 -68.55 6.52 -16.57
C VAL A 629 -67.57 7.56 -17.09
N THR A 630 -66.51 7.80 -16.33
CA THR A 630 -65.41 8.69 -16.68
C THR A 630 -64.13 7.88 -16.75
N GLY A 631 -63.31 8.11 -17.78
CA GLY A 631 -61.97 7.56 -17.89
C GLY A 631 -61.01 8.61 -18.42
N GLY A 632 -59.80 8.65 -17.87
CA GLY A 632 -58.82 9.67 -18.23
C GLY A 632 -57.39 9.29 -17.95
N ILE A 633 -56.49 10.13 -18.45
CA ILE A 633 -55.05 10.07 -18.22
C ILE A 633 -54.56 11.39 -17.62
N ALA A 634 -53.58 11.33 -16.74
CA ALA A 634 -52.93 12.51 -16.18
C ALA A 634 -51.41 12.37 -16.21
N LEU A 635 -50.74 13.50 -16.35
CA LEU A 635 -49.30 13.64 -16.22
C LEU A 635 -49.02 14.60 -15.08
N ALA A 636 -48.08 14.25 -14.22
CA ALA A 636 -47.65 15.13 -13.14
C ALA A 636 -46.13 15.23 -13.08
N TRP A 637 -45.65 16.36 -12.58
CA TRP A 637 -44.26 16.54 -12.18
C TRP A 637 -44.22 17.06 -10.75
N THR A 638 -43.36 16.48 -9.92
CA THR A 638 -43.10 16.96 -8.57
C THR A 638 -41.61 17.15 -8.32
N ARG A 639 -41.32 18.05 -7.38
CA ARG A 639 -40.02 18.24 -6.77
C ARG A 639 -40.20 18.41 -5.27
N SER A 640 -39.66 17.48 -4.51
CA SER A 640 -39.60 17.53 -3.05
C SER A 640 -38.18 17.90 -2.61
N ARG A 641 -38.07 18.94 -1.78
CA ARG A 641 -36.82 19.25 -1.07
C ARG A 641 -36.94 18.69 0.34
N VAL A 642 -36.10 17.71 0.64
CA VAL A 642 -36.11 16.96 1.89
C VAL A 642 -34.87 17.35 2.68
N GLN A 643 -35.01 17.56 3.98
CA GLN A 643 -33.88 17.89 4.84
C GLN A 643 -34.14 17.41 6.26
N ASP A 644 -33.05 17.20 6.98
CA ASP A 644 -33.08 16.88 8.40
C ASP A 644 -33.88 17.94 9.20
N THR A 645 -34.58 17.48 10.24
CA THR A 645 -35.28 18.31 11.23
C THR A 645 -34.35 18.75 12.36
N SER A 646 -33.23 18.06 12.56
CA SER A 646 -32.24 18.35 13.58
C SER A 646 -31.33 19.53 13.19
N ALA A 647 -30.94 20.33 14.19
CA ALA A 647 -29.93 21.38 14.03
C ALA A 647 -28.56 20.85 14.46
N GLY A 648 -28.18 19.70 13.90
CA GLY A 648 -26.87 19.08 14.06
C GLY A 648 -25.86 19.57 13.03
N ALA A 649 -24.60 19.25 13.28
CA ALA A 649 -23.58 19.40 12.26
C ALA A 649 -23.52 18.19 11.32
N ASP A 650 -24.03 17.04 11.79
CA ASP A 650 -24.48 15.95 10.94
C ASP A 650 -25.87 16.30 10.42
N SER A 651 -26.03 16.29 9.11
CA SER A 651 -27.29 16.68 8.47
C SER A 651 -27.34 16.18 7.03
N PHE A 652 -28.56 16.02 6.52
CA PHE A 652 -28.78 15.68 5.12
C PHE A 652 -29.71 16.66 4.41
N LYS A 653 -29.56 16.73 3.10
CA LYS A 653 -30.41 17.44 2.16
C LYS A 653 -30.58 16.57 0.92
N ASP A 654 -31.82 16.23 0.62
CA ASP A 654 -32.16 15.48 -0.58
C ASP A 654 -33.10 16.30 -1.47
N SER A 655 -33.06 16.02 -2.77
CA SER A 655 -33.98 16.52 -3.77
C SER A 655 -34.56 15.37 -4.56
N VAL A 656 -35.83 15.09 -4.32
CA VAL A 656 -36.60 14.04 -4.99
C VAL A 656 -37.38 14.67 -6.14
N TYR A 657 -37.25 14.12 -7.33
CA TYR A 657 -38.00 14.50 -8.51
C TYR A 657 -38.85 13.32 -8.98
N GLY A 658 -40.11 13.57 -9.32
CA GLY A 658 -40.99 12.55 -9.86
C GLY A 658 -41.68 13.02 -11.13
N ASN A 659 -41.67 12.19 -12.18
CA ASN A 659 -42.53 12.35 -13.36
C ASN A 659 -43.58 11.23 -13.35
N TYR A 660 -44.85 11.59 -13.21
CA TYR A 660 -45.93 10.63 -13.01
C TYR A 660 -46.80 10.49 -14.25
N TYR A 661 -47.25 9.27 -14.49
CA TYR A 661 -48.12 8.86 -15.58
C TYR A 661 -49.27 8.07 -14.98
N SER A 662 -50.46 8.67 -15.00
CA SER A 662 -51.62 8.13 -14.31
C SER A 662 -52.73 7.75 -15.28
N LEU A 663 -53.36 6.60 -15.03
CA LEU A 663 -54.64 6.21 -15.59
C LEU A 663 -55.67 6.28 -14.48
N TYR A 664 -56.80 6.94 -14.71
CA TYR A 664 -57.86 7.04 -13.73
C TYR A 664 -59.23 6.86 -14.35
N GLY A 665 -60.21 6.53 -13.52
CA GLY A 665 -61.59 6.45 -13.94
C GLY A 665 -62.54 6.41 -12.77
N GLY A 666 -63.80 6.62 -13.07
CA GLY A 666 -64.86 6.54 -12.08
C GLY A 666 -66.20 6.19 -12.69
N TRP A 667 -67.01 5.55 -11.87
CA TRP A 667 -68.41 5.24 -12.14
C TRP A 667 -69.26 5.97 -11.11
N GLN A 668 -70.39 6.51 -11.56
CA GLN A 668 -71.37 7.13 -10.68
C GLN A 668 -72.78 6.81 -11.15
N GLN A 669 -73.64 6.49 -10.20
CA GLN A 669 -75.05 6.20 -10.41
C GLN A 669 -75.92 7.17 -9.59
N ALA A 670 -76.85 7.84 -10.27
CA ALA A 670 -77.87 8.64 -9.61
C ALA A 670 -79.08 7.76 -9.21
N LEU A 671 -79.47 7.79 -7.95
CA LEU A 671 -80.60 7.05 -7.40
C LEU A 671 -81.74 8.00 -6.99
N ASN A 672 -82.97 7.48 -6.96
CA ASN A 672 -84.16 8.14 -6.43
C ASN A 672 -84.34 9.63 -6.83
N GLY A 673 -84.47 9.92 -8.13
CA GLY A 673 -84.71 11.28 -8.61
C GLY A 673 -83.54 12.25 -8.38
N ARG A 674 -82.29 11.74 -8.30
CA ARG A 674 -81.03 12.49 -8.08
C ARG A 674 -80.84 13.04 -6.66
N THR A 675 -81.62 12.58 -5.69
CA THR A 675 -81.50 13.00 -4.28
C THR A 675 -80.36 12.29 -3.53
N TRP A 676 -79.96 11.11 -3.99
CA TRP A 676 -78.74 10.45 -3.54
C TRP A 676 -78.16 9.55 -4.66
N GLY A 677 -76.90 9.14 -4.57
CA GLY A 677 -76.24 8.33 -5.58
C GLY A 677 -75.01 7.62 -5.03
N LEU A 678 -74.51 6.66 -5.79
CA LEU A 678 -73.28 5.92 -5.48
C LEU A 678 -72.17 6.36 -6.42
N PHE A 679 -70.94 6.33 -5.94
CA PHE A 679 -69.77 6.48 -6.80
C PHE A 679 -68.65 5.53 -6.39
N ALA A 680 -67.84 5.17 -7.37
CA ALA A 680 -66.57 4.48 -7.19
C ALA A 680 -65.58 5.02 -8.21
N ASP A 681 -64.43 5.46 -7.75
CA ASP A 681 -63.35 5.98 -8.58
C ASP A 681 -62.02 5.36 -8.17
N GLY A 682 -61.05 5.40 -9.06
CA GLY A 682 -59.72 4.90 -8.79
C GLY A 682 -58.69 5.35 -9.80
N SER A 683 -57.44 5.28 -9.39
CA SER A 683 -56.28 5.68 -10.17
C SER A 683 -55.16 4.65 -10.03
N PHE A 684 -54.36 4.53 -11.08
CA PHE A 684 -53.08 3.85 -11.08
C PHE A 684 -52.04 4.80 -11.67
N SER A 685 -50.95 5.01 -10.95
CA SER A 685 -49.87 5.94 -11.29
C SER A 685 -48.53 5.21 -11.31
N TYR A 686 -47.75 5.45 -12.37
CA TYR A 686 -46.33 5.12 -12.42
C TYR A 686 -45.52 6.41 -12.33
N GLY A 687 -44.54 6.47 -11.43
CA GLY A 687 -43.59 7.57 -11.27
C GLY A 687 -42.19 7.15 -11.69
N ASP A 688 -41.57 7.92 -12.58
CA ASP A 688 -40.13 7.87 -12.85
C ASP A 688 -39.42 8.81 -11.88
N MET A 689 -38.63 8.24 -10.96
CA MET A 689 -38.11 8.94 -9.77
C MET A 689 -36.61 9.19 -9.89
N ARG A 690 -36.17 10.35 -9.41
CA ARG A 690 -34.76 10.69 -9.29
C ARG A 690 -34.47 11.33 -7.94
N TYR A 691 -33.45 10.82 -7.27
CA TYR A 691 -32.99 11.22 -5.94
C TYR A 691 -31.64 11.92 -6.05
N THR A 692 -31.39 12.94 -5.24
CA THR A 692 -30.11 13.66 -5.23
C THR A 692 -29.78 14.10 -3.82
N LEU A 693 -28.96 13.28 -3.19
CA LEU A 693 -28.60 13.35 -1.78
C LEU A 693 -27.28 14.10 -1.59
N SER A 694 -27.28 15.00 -0.62
CA SER A 694 -26.09 15.64 -0.06
C SER A 694 -26.14 15.49 1.45
N ALA A 695 -25.11 14.90 2.05
CA ALA A 695 -25.05 14.66 3.49
C ALA A 695 -23.70 15.03 4.07
N SER A 696 -23.70 15.37 5.36
CA SER A 696 -22.53 15.59 6.21
C SER A 696 -22.64 14.62 7.37
N ASN A 697 -21.72 13.66 7.49
CA ASN A 697 -21.87 12.54 8.42
C ASN A 697 -21.06 12.65 9.71
N VAL A 698 -20.00 13.47 9.78
CA VAL A 698 -19.17 13.64 10.99
C VAL A 698 -18.53 15.03 11.05
N THR A 699 -18.22 15.51 12.27
CA THR A 699 -17.59 16.83 12.49
C THR A 699 -16.14 16.83 13.00
N GLY A 700 -15.58 15.68 13.33
CA GLY A 700 -14.24 15.61 13.93
C GLY A 700 -13.41 14.51 13.30
N ASP A 701 -12.29 14.88 12.68
CA ASP A 701 -11.36 13.95 12.04
C ASP A 701 -10.82 12.91 13.03
N THR A 702 -11.28 11.66 12.91
CA THR A 702 -10.51 10.49 13.39
C THR A 702 -9.38 10.14 12.43
N SER A 703 -9.62 10.29 11.13
CA SER A 703 -8.77 9.79 10.03
C SER A 703 -8.62 10.76 8.85
N GLY A 704 -9.18 11.98 8.93
CA GLY A 704 -9.17 12.95 7.81
C GLY A 704 -10.18 12.65 6.69
N MET A 705 -11.10 11.71 6.87
CA MET A 705 -12.21 11.51 5.94
C MET A 705 -13.45 12.24 6.45
N THR A 706 -13.49 13.55 6.24
CA THR A 706 -14.74 14.32 6.28
C THR A 706 -15.55 13.92 5.03
N GLU A 707 -16.42 12.93 5.17
CA GLU A 707 -17.21 12.44 4.03
C GLU A 707 -18.48 13.27 3.89
N ALA A 708 -18.38 14.34 3.11
CA ALA A 708 -19.57 14.94 2.51
C ALA A 708 -19.98 14.06 1.32
N LEU A 709 -20.99 13.22 1.51
CA LEU A 709 -21.51 12.40 0.42
C LEU A 709 -22.38 13.27 -0.50
N ASN A 710 -22.13 13.17 -1.81
CA ASN A 710 -23.00 13.74 -2.83
C ASN A 710 -23.32 12.66 -3.86
N GLY A 711 -24.53 12.10 -3.78
CA GLY A 711 -24.97 11.00 -4.61
C GLY A 711 -26.23 11.34 -5.39
N SER A 712 -26.44 10.68 -6.52
CA SER A 712 -27.74 10.67 -7.19
C SER A 712 -28.06 9.26 -7.64
N THR A 713 -29.30 8.85 -7.43
CA THR A 713 -29.81 7.57 -7.93
C THR A 713 -31.17 7.77 -8.59
N ASP A 714 -31.54 6.82 -9.43
CA ASP A 714 -32.84 6.77 -10.07
C ASP A 714 -33.70 5.70 -9.39
N GLY A 715 -35.00 5.72 -9.66
CA GLY A 715 -35.92 4.79 -9.06
C GLY A 715 -37.30 4.83 -9.69
N SER A 716 -38.27 4.19 -9.05
CA SER A 716 -39.62 4.10 -9.57
C SER A 716 -40.65 4.12 -8.46
N LEU A 717 -41.81 4.69 -8.73
CA LEU A 717 -42.98 4.65 -7.86
C LEU A 717 -44.15 4.00 -8.58
N TYR A 718 -44.87 3.13 -7.90
CA TYR A 718 -46.17 2.61 -8.31
C TYR A 718 -47.18 2.99 -7.25
N MET A 719 -48.35 3.47 -7.66
CA MET A 719 -49.43 3.76 -6.73
C MET A 719 -50.76 3.38 -7.35
N ALA A 720 -51.61 2.72 -6.56
CA ALA A 720 -52.99 2.42 -6.89
C ALA A 720 -53.88 2.94 -5.77
N GLN A 721 -54.89 3.74 -6.09
CA GLN A 721 -55.85 4.24 -5.11
C GLN A 721 -57.27 3.97 -5.61
N ALA A 722 -58.13 3.51 -4.72
CA ALA A 722 -59.55 3.33 -4.97
C ALA A 722 -60.35 4.07 -3.91
N ARG A 723 -61.44 4.69 -4.33
CA ARG A 723 -62.37 5.39 -3.47
C ARG A 723 -63.80 5.01 -3.81
N THR A 724 -64.63 4.87 -2.80
CA THR A 724 -66.07 4.64 -2.98
C THR A 724 -66.85 5.43 -1.95
N GLY A 725 -68.05 5.86 -2.31
CA GLY A 725 -68.84 6.68 -1.41
C GLY A 725 -70.27 6.88 -1.87
N VAL A 726 -70.97 7.69 -1.09
CA VAL A 726 -72.38 8.00 -1.31
C VAL A 726 -72.52 9.50 -1.48
N ASN A 727 -73.19 9.92 -2.55
CA ASN A 727 -73.59 11.29 -2.77
C ASN A 727 -74.97 11.50 -2.16
N VAL A 728 -75.14 12.47 -1.25
CA VAL A 728 -76.45 12.83 -0.66
C VAL A 728 -76.71 14.31 -0.90
N LEU A 729 -77.71 14.60 -1.74
CA LEU A 729 -78.11 15.97 -2.04
C LEU A 729 -79.13 16.46 -1.01
N LEU A 730 -78.68 17.36 -0.14
CA LEU A 730 -79.47 18.03 0.88
C LEU A 730 -80.20 19.25 0.31
N PRO A 731 -81.25 19.77 1.01
CA PRO A 731 -81.93 21.00 0.62
C PRO A 731 -80.96 22.18 0.42
N GLY A 732 -81.19 22.99 -0.61
CA GLY A 732 -80.34 24.15 -0.94
C GLY A 732 -79.06 23.81 -1.71
N GLU A 733 -79.10 22.81 -2.60
CA GLU A 733 -77.96 22.38 -3.44
C GLU A 733 -76.68 22.08 -2.66
N THR A 734 -76.84 21.47 -1.48
CA THR A 734 -75.71 21.05 -0.62
C THR A 734 -75.47 19.57 -0.79
N LEU A 735 -74.28 19.18 -1.22
CA LEU A 735 -73.87 17.80 -1.39
C LEU A 735 -73.03 17.34 -0.20
N LEU A 736 -73.47 16.27 0.47
CA LEU A 736 -72.72 15.54 1.49
C LEU A 736 -72.19 14.23 0.88
N GLN A 737 -70.89 13.98 1.01
CA GLN A 737 -70.20 12.82 0.44
C GLN A 737 -69.36 12.11 1.51
N PRO A 738 -69.92 11.17 2.28
CA PRO A 738 -69.12 10.18 2.98
C PRO A 738 -68.45 9.23 1.99
N TYR A 739 -67.17 8.94 2.21
CA TYR A 739 -66.38 8.03 1.38
C TYR A 739 -65.38 7.22 2.19
N ALA A 740 -64.91 6.13 1.60
CA ALA A 740 -63.81 5.32 2.07
C ALA A 740 -62.76 5.17 0.96
N THR A 741 -61.49 5.09 1.36
CA THR A 741 -60.34 4.92 0.47
C THR A 741 -59.58 3.64 0.82
N LEU A 742 -59.00 3.03 -0.20
CA LEU A 742 -58.02 1.95 -0.08
C LEU A 742 -56.91 2.24 -1.10
N GLY A 743 -55.68 2.23 -0.65
CA GLY A 743 -54.50 2.46 -1.48
C GLY A 743 -53.44 1.38 -1.28
N TRP A 744 -52.62 1.22 -2.31
CA TRP A 744 -51.36 0.51 -2.27
C TRP A 744 -50.34 1.34 -3.05
N ASP A 745 -49.11 1.37 -2.56
CA ASP A 745 -48.00 1.99 -3.24
C ASP A 745 -46.70 1.24 -2.98
N GLN A 746 -45.73 1.48 -3.86
CA GLN A 746 -44.39 0.97 -3.76
C GLN A 746 -43.43 1.97 -4.40
N THR A 747 -42.50 2.46 -3.60
CA THR A 747 -41.42 3.36 -4.00
C THR A 747 -40.09 2.62 -3.94
N LYS A 748 -39.26 2.77 -4.97
CA LYS A 748 -37.95 2.14 -5.07
C LYS A 748 -36.88 3.14 -5.43
N ALA A 749 -35.68 2.95 -4.88
CA ALA A 749 -34.45 3.62 -5.28
C ALA A 749 -33.42 2.55 -5.66
N ASN A 750 -32.74 2.74 -6.79
CA ASN A 750 -31.68 1.83 -7.21
C ASN A 750 -30.45 2.00 -6.32
N GLY A 751 -29.71 0.91 -6.14
CA GLY A 751 -28.42 0.91 -5.46
C GLY A 751 -27.41 1.79 -6.19
N PHE A 752 -26.56 2.45 -5.41
CA PHE A 752 -25.43 3.22 -5.91
C PHE A 752 -24.25 3.05 -4.96
N SER A 753 -23.04 3.22 -5.47
CA SER A 753 -21.83 3.16 -4.65
C SER A 753 -20.97 4.38 -4.96
N ASP A 754 -20.37 4.96 -3.93
CA ASP A 754 -19.22 5.85 -4.10
C ASP A 754 -17.94 5.15 -3.60
N ARG A 755 -16.86 5.91 -3.33
CA ARG A 755 -15.58 5.34 -2.88
C ARG A 755 -15.66 4.94 -1.40
N GLU A 756 -16.66 5.40 -0.67
CA GLU A 756 -16.75 5.35 0.77
C GLU A 756 -17.82 4.34 1.25
N VAL A 757 -18.98 4.27 0.59
CA VAL A 757 -20.13 3.40 0.95
C VAL A 757 -20.89 2.86 -0.26
N THR A 758 -21.44 1.65 -0.12
CA THR A 758 -22.34 1.01 -1.09
C THR A 758 -23.76 0.93 -0.54
N PHE A 759 -24.70 1.48 -1.31
CA PHE A 759 -26.15 1.37 -1.11
C PHE A 759 -26.71 0.31 -2.06
N ALA A 760 -27.53 -0.60 -1.55
CA ALA A 760 -28.24 -1.57 -2.37
C ALA A 760 -29.59 -1.02 -2.83
N ASP A 761 -30.27 -1.74 -3.73
CA ASP A 761 -31.64 -1.42 -4.11
C ASP A 761 -32.51 -1.38 -2.84
N SER A 762 -33.23 -0.29 -2.65
CA SER A 762 -34.05 -0.04 -1.46
C SER A 762 -35.49 0.26 -1.85
N GLN A 763 -36.45 -0.14 -1.01
CA GLN A 763 -37.87 0.07 -1.27
C GLN A 763 -38.67 0.35 0.00
N VAL A 764 -39.77 1.09 -0.19
CA VAL A 764 -40.87 1.27 0.77
C VAL A 764 -42.16 0.86 0.05
N SER A 765 -43.03 0.11 0.70
CA SER A 765 -44.28 -0.37 0.09
C SER A 765 -45.38 -0.46 1.12
N SER A 766 -46.38 0.42 1.01
CA SER A 766 -47.44 0.49 2.01
C SER A 766 -48.81 0.08 1.44
N TRP A 767 -49.67 -0.41 2.34
CA TRP A 767 -51.12 -0.46 2.13
C TRP A 767 -51.79 0.50 3.09
N ASN A 768 -52.58 1.41 2.54
CA ASN A 768 -53.27 2.44 3.30
C ASN A 768 -54.79 2.36 3.14
N GLY A 769 -55.50 2.76 4.18
CA GLY A 769 -56.95 2.77 4.23
C GLY A 769 -57.45 4.02 4.94
N GLY A 770 -58.58 4.53 4.48
CA GLY A 770 -59.12 5.77 5.04
C GLY A 770 -60.62 5.91 4.92
N ALA A 771 -61.14 6.91 5.62
CA ALA A 771 -62.52 7.32 5.53
C ALA A 771 -62.62 8.83 5.69
N GLY A 772 -63.53 9.45 4.94
CA GLY A 772 -63.70 10.89 4.95
C GLY A 772 -65.12 11.32 4.67
N VAL A 773 -65.37 12.61 4.89
CA VAL A 773 -66.63 13.27 4.59
C VAL A 773 -66.32 14.60 3.92
N ARG A 774 -66.84 14.78 2.71
CA ARG A 774 -66.82 16.05 1.99
C ARG A 774 -68.20 16.70 2.01
N LEU A 775 -68.25 18.00 2.23
CA LEU A 775 -69.46 18.82 2.14
C LEU A 775 -69.21 19.94 1.13
N THR A 776 -70.03 20.03 0.10
CA THR A 776 -69.97 21.10 -0.91
C THR A 776 -71.32 21.80 -0.99
N THR A 777 -71.37 23.12 -1.01
CA THR A 777 -72.63 23.88 -1.09
C THR A 777 -72.59 24.94 -2.18
N THR A 778 -73.74 25.30 -2.76
CA THR A 778 -73.83 26.34 -3.79
C THR A 778 -74.24 27.67 -3.15
N LEU A 779 -73.40 28.72 -3.25
CA LEU A 779 -73.68 30.00 -2.60
C LEU A 779 -74.50 30.99 -3.44
N SER A 780 -74.26 31.11 -4.75
CA SER A 780 -74.96 32.08 -5.62
C SER A 780 -74.68 31.84 -7.12
N ASP A 781 -75.66 32.12 -7.98
CA ASP A 781 -75.48 32.33 -9.43
C ASP A 781 -75.33 33.84 -9.71
N LEU A 782 -74.09 34.34 -9.62
CA LEU A 782 -73.76 35.74 -9.83
C LEU A 782 -73.78 36.03 -11.34
N ASN A 783 -74.90 36.53 -11.87
CA ASN A 783 -75.14 36.88 -13.29
C ASN A 783 -75.37 35.72 -14.29
N LYS A 784 -76.09 34.64 -13.93
CA LYS A 784 -76.52 33.54 -14.83
C LYS A 784 -75.41 32.70 -15.48
N ASN A 785 -74.14 33.04 -15.23
CA ASN A 785 -72.97 32.46 -15.90
C ASN A 785 -71.82 32.13 -14.93
N VAL A 786 -71.97 32.37 -13.62
CA VAL A 786 -70.92 32.09 -12.62
C VAL A 786 -71.51 31.39 -11.41
N LYS A 787 -71.10 30.14 -11.16
CA LYS A 787 -71.50 29.32 -10.01
C LYS A 787 -70.32 29.16 -9.05
N VAL A 788 -70.50 29.53 -7.78
CA VAL A 788 -69.47 29.39 -6.73
C VAL A 788 -69.90 28.34 -5.72
N MET A 789 -69.01 27.39 -5.46
CA MET A 789 -69.23 26.19 -4.64
C MET A 789 -68.11 26.02 -3.63
N PRO A 790 -68.19 26.62 -2.43
CA PRO A 790 -67.29 26.29 -1.34
C PRO A 790 -67.47 24.84 -0.91
N TRP A 791 -66.37 24.23 -0.45
CA TRP A 791 -66.36 22.90 0.09
C TRP A 791 -65.45 22.80 1.32
N ILE A 792 -65.77 21.84 2.18
CA ILE A 792 -64.93 21.38 3.28
C ILE A 792 -64.79 19.86 3.18
N ASP A 793 -63.63 19.35 3.55
CA ASP A 793 -63.32 17.93 3.58
C ASP A 793 -62.63 17.60 4.91
N ALA A 794 -63.02 16.49 5.53
CA ALA A 794 -62.33 15.97 6.69
C ALA A 794 -62.17 14.46 6.50
N ARG A 795 -60.94 13.98 6.55
CA ARG A 795 -60.61 12.56 6.33
C ARG A 795 -59.54 12.06 7.27
N PHE A 796 -59.61 10.77 7.55
CA PHE A 796 -58.63 10.01 8.31
C PHE A 796 -58.03 8.95 7.39
N GLN A 797 -56.71 8.84 7.37
CA GLN A 797 -55.96 7.85 6.60
C GLN A 797 -54.96 7.16 7.52
N LYS A 798 -54.79 5.85 7.34
CA LYS A 798 -53.87 5.05 8.10
C LYS A 798 -53.28 3.93 7.24
N GLU A 799 -51.97 3.74 7.34
CA GLU A 799 -51.28 2.56 6.86
C GLU A 799 -51.47 1.39 7.82
N PHE A 800 -51.67 0.20 7.25
CA PHE A 800 -51.89 -1.02 8.01
C PHE A 800 -50.95 -2.16 7.59
N SER A 801 -50.12 -1.94 6.59
CA SER A 801 -49.01 -2.79 6.21
C SER A 801 -47.95 -1.90 5.61
N ASP A 802 -46.72 -2.05 6.06
CA ASP A 802 -45.54 -1.42 5.48
C ASP A 802 -44.44 -2.47 5.33
N ASP A 803 -44.01 -2.70 4.09
CA ASP A 803 -42.98 -3.65 3.67
C ASP A 803 -41.74 -2.87 3.18
N THR A 804 -41.20 -2.06 4.07
CA THR A 804 -39.89 -1.41 3.92
C THR A 804 -38.78 -2.45 3.85
N ASP A 805 -37.89 -2.31 2.87
CA ASP A 805 -36.64 -3.06 2.75
C ASP A 805 -35.54 -2.10 2.31
N ILE A 806 -34.79 -1.58 3.29
CA ILE A 806 -33.74 -0.58 3.07
C ILE A 806 -32.41 -1.20 3.48
N GLN A 807 -31.46 -1.20 2.54
CA GLN A 807 -30.14 -1.77 2.74
C GLN A 807 -29.04 -0.79 2.32
N ALA A 808 -28.25 -0.37 3.31
CA ALA A 808 -27.12 0.54 3.15
C ALA A 808 -25.93 0.01 3.94
N ALA A 809 -24.84 -0.40 3.26
CA ALA A 809 -23.71 -1.07 3.91
C ALA A 809 -24.11 -2.21 4.86
N ASP A 810 -23.85 -2.06 6.16
CA ASP A 810 -24.17 -3.00 7.24
C ASP A 810 -25.52 -2.71 7.93
N TYR A 811 -26.28 -1.72 7.45
CA TYR A 811 -27.66 -1.47 7.86
C TYR A 811 -28.65 -2.21 6.97
N HIS A 812 -29.59 -2.90 7.61
CA HIS A 812 -30.73 -3.53 6.97
C HIS A 812 -31.98 -3.28 7.82
N ASN A 813 -32.93 -2.50 7.29
CA ASN A 813 -34.22 -2.29 7.94
C ASN A 813 -35.33 -2.95 7.14
N THR A 814 -36.08 -3.82 7.81
CA THR A 814 -37.28 -4.47 7.28
C THR A 814 -38.55 -4.12 8.07
N SER A 815 -38.46 -3.15 8.99
CA SER A 815 -39.55 -2.73 9.88
C SER A 815 -39.92 -1.30 9.52
N GLY A 816 -40.89 -1.15 8.61
CA GLY A 816 -41.44 0.16 8.23
C GLY A 816 -42.40 0.72 9.28
N HIS A 817 -42.60 2.03 9.25
CA HIS A 817 -43.47 2.76 10.15
C HIS A 817 -44.85 3.04 9.51
N ASN A 818 -45.89 2.36 10.01
CA ASN A 818 -47.27 2.60 9.54
C ASN A 818 -47.77 4.01 9.94
N ASN A 819 -47.83 4.91 8.97
CA ASN A 819 -48.24 6.30 9.15
C ASN A 819 -49.75 6.43 9.45
N THR A 820 -50.09 7.36 10.34
CA THR A 820 -51.46 7.75 10.68
C THR A 820 -51.65 9.25 10.52
N MET A 821 -52.58 9.66 9.66
CA MET A 821 -52.81 11.06 9.32
C MET A 821 -54.30 11.45 9.36
N GLY A 822 -54.58 12.58 10.02
CA GLY A 822 -55.84 13.30 9.94
C GLY A 822 -55.68 14.51 9.03
N ILE A 823 -56.56 14.66 8.04
CA ILE A 823 -56.45 15.70 7.00
C ILE A 823 -57.74 16.52 6.98
N PHE A 824 -57.59 17.84 7.03
CA PHE A 824 -58.71 18.78 6.94
C PHE A 824 -58.50 19.74 5.77
N GLY A 825 -59.43 19.73 4.83
CA GLY A 825 -59.41 20.55 3.63
C GLY A 825 -60.54 21.57 3.61
N ALA A 826 -60.27 22.75 3.04
CA ALA A 826 -61.30 23.71 2.67
C ALA A 826 -60.94 24.41 1.36
N GLY A 827 -61.95 24.74 0.56
CA GLY A 827 -61.71 25.35 -0.73
C GLY A 827 -62.95 25.85 -1.43
N ILE A 828 -62.76 26.27 -2.68
CA ILE A 828 -63.80 26.85 -3.53
C ILE A 828 -63.63 26.32 -4.96
N ASN A 829 -64.75 25.86 -5.53
CA ASN A 829 -64.88 25.60 -6.96
C ASN A 829 -65.72 26.73 -7.59
N ALA A 830 -65.27 27.32 -8.70
CA ALA A 830 -66.01 28.36 -9.41
C ALA A 830 -66.15 28.00 -10.90
N THR A 831 -67.37 27.76 -11.36
CA THR A 831 -67.67 27.48 -12.77
C THR A 831 -68.11 28.75 -13.48
N ILE A 832 -67.47 29.07 -14.61
CA ILE A 832 -67.69 30.24 -15.46
C ILE A 832 -68.15 29.76 -16.85
N ALA A 833 -69.22 30.34 -17.37
CA ALA A 833 -69.76 30.05 -18.71
C ALA A 833 -70.08 28.57 -19.00
N HIS A 834 -70.37 27.79 -17.94
CA HIS A 834 -70.72 26.36 -17.95
C HIS A 834 -69.63 25.37 -18.37
N ASN A 835 -68.50 25.82 -18.92
CA ASN A 835 -67.46 24.95 -19.45
C ASN A 835 -66.06 25.24 -18.90
N PHE A 836 -65.86 26.29 -18.10
CA PHE A 836 -64.58 26.57 -17.45
C PHE A 836 -64.74 26.55 -15.93
N THR A 837 -63.93 25.79 -15.21
CA THR A 837 -63.97 25.73 -13.74
C THR A 837 -62.61 26.11 -13.17
N LEU A 838 -62.61 26.88 -12.08
CA LEU A 838 -61.45 27.16 -11.25
C LEU A 838 -61.60 26.38 -9.94
N ASN A 839 -60.57 25.66 -9.53
CA ASN A 839 -60.49 24.97 -8.25
C ASN A 839 -59.39 25.60 -7.38
N THR A 840 -59.70 25.77 -6.10
CA THR A 840 -58.71 26.11 -5.07
C THR A 840 -59.01 25.33 -3.80
N GLY A 841 -57.98 24.84 -3.13
CA GLY A 841 -58.07 24.11 -1.87
C GLY A 841 -56.82 24.31 -1.02
N VAL A 842 -57.02 24.35 0.30
CA VAL A 842 -55.95 24.29 1.29
C VAL A 842 -56.24 23.11 2.20
N TYR A 843 -55.23 22.28 2.46
CA TYR A 843 -55.32 21.17 3.40
C TYR A 843 -54.29 21.33 4.51
N ILE A 844 -54.64 20.84 5.70
CA ILE A 844 -53.74 20.74 6.85
C ILE A 844 -53.74 19.30 7.38
N GLY A 845 -52.55 18.81 7.72
CA GLY A 845 -52.32 17.48 8.27
C GLY A 845 -52.06 17.50 9.79
N THR A 846 -52.38 16.41 10.48
CA THR A 846 -52.02 16.14 11.88
C THR A 846 -51.86 14.63 12.09
N GLY A 847 -51.11 14.19 13.10
CA GLY A 847 -50.81 12.78 13.35
C GLY A 847 -49.31 12.58 13.36
N ASP A 848 -48.81 11.67 12.51
CA ASP A 848 -47.36 11.51 12.27
C ASP A 848 -46.80 12.56 11.30
N VAL A 849 -47.59 13.61 11.05
CA VAL A 849 -47.22 14.79 10.28
C VAL A 849 -47.57 16.04 11.08
N ASP A 850 -46.61 16.94 11.22
CA ASP A 850 -46.70 18.20 11.95
C ASP A 850 -46.40 19.41 11.06
N ASN A 851 -47.08 20.54 11.34
CA ASN A 851 -46.97 21.77 10.57
C ASN A 851 -47.20 21.60 9.05
N ASP A 852 -47.97 20.59 8.66
CA ASP A 852 -48.28 20.32 7.27
C ASP A 852 -49.37 21.24 6.73
N ALA A 853 -49.05 21.93 5.65
CA ALA A 853 -49.97 22.72 4.87
C ALA A 853 -49.75 22.45 3.39
N SER A 854 -50.81 22.03 2.70
CA SER A 854 -50.81 21.86 1.25
C SER A 854 -51.81 22.77 0.57
N VAL A 855 -51.49 23.15 -0.67
CA VAL A 855 -52.31 24.01 -1.52
C VAL A 855 -52.45 23.34 -2.87
N GLN A 856 -53.70 23.27 -3.33
CA GLN A 856 -54.08 22.82 -4.66
C GLN A 856 -54.79 23.99 -5.35
N ALA A 857 -54.37 24.34 -6.56
CA ALA A 857 -55.04 25.38 -7.33
C ALA A 857 -54.95 25.10 -8.83
N GLY A 858 -56.09 25.11 -9.51
CA GLY A 858 -56.10 24.80 -10.92
C GLY A 858 -57.37 25.16 -11.64
N MET A 859 -57.46 24.65 -12.86
CA MET A 859 -58.53 24.95 -13.79
C MET A 859 -58.88 23.76 -14.65
N SER A 860 -60.14 23.67 -15.06
CA SER A 860 -60.62 22.68 -16.02
C SER A 860 -61.49 23.32 -17.09
N TYR A 861 -61.46 22.73 -18.28
CA TYR A 861 -62.23 23.14 -19.45
C TYR A 861 -62.91 21.94 -20.12
N SER A 862 -64.23 21.97 -20.22
CA SER A 862 -65.06 20.92 -20.84
C SER A 862 -65.45 21.30 -22.27
N PHE A 863 -65.36 20.36 -23.21
CA PHE A 863 -65.69 20.60 -24.63
C PHE A 863 -66.27 19.40 -25.38
#